data_AF-A0AAU0M8G7-F1
#
_entry.id   AF-A0AAU0M8G7-F1
#
_cell.length_a   1.000
_cell.length_b   1.000
_cell.length_c   1.000
_cell.angle_alpha   90.00
_cell.angle_beta   90.00
_cell.angle_gamma   90.00
#
_symmetry.space_group_name_H-M   'P 1'
#
loop_
_entity.id
_entity.type
_entity.pdbx_description
1 polymer ?
#
loop_
_entity_poly.entity_id
_entity_poly.type
_entity_poly.pdbx_seq_one_letter_code
_entity_poly.pdbx_strand_id
1 'polypeptide(L)'
;MQLDDTQYLHDVIGPLAKGLRSDEDLDFIYLLRDSMSGREIVETVRAVEAIWSRKGTGRGRSATKVAALQRSVPLRVEKVAGTLGVAGGRSAHYAEEFWVKYHASAAAAHRAAAEALTTTLTLQFGGIGALTRDRLDAMVAAFPQYQSLPERVLTEAVAKAGLSLVDVAVLPAGAPEVSAPKDLLQQLEEAKAPSIYHAVFPTLATFQVLGEFRGVTADGREVALSTQAIEQRGREVKRGDVNDRTLTALDHLLGQLVTSGRQGKDLDRVFFTAFIRALEGKVGAGQVAMLDQLMGLGLDRIEGARIVLSLDAEAGPRRGADEVESALASGELRSARRVLAALPSSTPGLDDLETRVKEAESAVDSAVAEARRALAAGDLAKAAAAFTTAATLAADDEQLTAEIAALPPGAPTRLTAAAEYGRGAAQVVLTWSPGPLTPSDATYAIVSRRDRVPLHPGDGDVVESGSTSAEVATGASGITLHVAVFAKGGGAWSQGAAISVDIAPPVAGFALQGRDGAVRGTWVHPSAARSVRVCRDDVDVRLEGPGAFVEKDLDPGTRIIYTIRAYYRMPDGRTVSSPVVSAAIQPLKDVAPLAALDVRADPDRGGGYVLVEWVSPDRAPVTIVRTRDEPSMRIGALVPEERLTTSGERLVGTVRQVSRDRYALTAKLPTGHWFLSAFSLGPSGYVAGARAETMVIPGIEQVDVQRAGSEVRLTWDWPEGVHNAQIEWRAAGGAGTTTIDRHTMRADGGWRVRSGPGPMDVVISAIHDQAGRRWLSAPYRDHIPGAAATCAYSVRHAILGNKVSVTFRHDSGGGIRGDVEVVVRPGQVMPVGPEGATVLGTVSLDLSPGAETSCDFTIPHHLRKPLWVCAFLGPGAGFTLRPLTTKGMKK
;
A
#
# COMPACT_ATOMS: atom_id res chain seq x y z
N MET A 1 14.59 95.49 42.47
CA MET A 1 15.67 95.42 41.47
C MET A 1 15.04 95.67 40.09
N GLN A 2 15.44 96.69 39.33
CA GLN A 2 14.95 96.86 37.95
C GLN A 2 15.73 95.88 37.06
N LEU A 3 15.08 94.78 36.65
CA LEU A 3 15.59 93.90 35.61
C LEU A 3 15.50 94.62 34.25
N ASP A 4 16.57 94.59 33.47
CA ASP A 4 16.60 95.16 32.13
C ASP A 4 15.85 94.24 31.14
N ASP A 5 14.83 94.79 30.50
CA ASP A 5 14.02 94.13 29.47
C ASP A 5 14.90 93.57 28.33
N THR A 6 15.96 94.26 27.93
CA THR A 6 16.83 93.86 26.81
C THR A 6 17.68 92.65 27.18
N GLN A 7 18.22 92.67 28.39
CA GLN A 7 19.04 91.58 28.92
C GLN A 7 18.22 90.30 29.09
N TYR A 8 16.99 90.40 29.63
CA TYR A 8 16.10 89.24 29.78
C TYR A 8 15.73 88.60 28.43
N LEU A 9 15.43 89.43 27.42
CA LEU A 9 15.11 88.92 26.08
C LEU A 9 16.31 88.22 25.43
N HIS A 10 17.53 88.68 25.68
CA HIS A 10 18.75 88.05 25.19
C HIS A 10 19.05 86.75 25.94
N ASP A 11 19.05 86.78 27.27
CA ASP A 11 19.57 85.70 28.13
C ASP A 11 18.57 84.57 28.36
N VAL A 12 17.27 84.84 28.31
CA VAL A 12 16.22 83.83 28.56
C VAL A 12 15.46 83.52 27.27
N ILE A 13 14.86 84.54 26.64
CA ILE A 13 14.03 84.31 25.46
C ILE A 13 14.86 83.86 24.24
N GLY A 14 16.08 84.38 24.09
CA GLY A 14 17.01 83.96 23.04
C GLY A 14 17.31 82.46 23.05
N PRO A 15 17.82 81.90 24.17
CA PRO A 15 18.04 80.45 24.31
C PRO A 15 16.78 79.62 24.15
N LEU A 16 15.64 80.03 24.72
CA LEU A 16 14.36 79.31 24.57
C LEU A 16 13.86 79.30 23.11
N ALA A 17 14.08 80.38 22.36
CA ALA A 17 13.68 80.46 20.95
C ALA A 17 14.57 79.61 20.04
N LYS A 18 15.82 79.37 20.44
CA LYS A 18 16.77 78.49 19.74
C LYS A 18 16.69 77.03 20.20
N GLY A 19 15.83 76.71 21.17
CA GLY A 19 15.72 75.38 21.75
C GLY A 19 16.94 74.96 22.59
N LEU A 20 17.80 75.91 22.98
CA LEU A 20 19.03 75.65 23.74
C LEU A 20 18.75 75.40 25.24
N ARG A 21 17.56 75.75 25.71
CA ARG A 21 17.09 75.54 27.09
C ARG A 21 15.61 75.16 27.08
N SER A 22 15.18 74.41 28.10
CA SER A 22 13.79 74.01 28.28
C SER A 22 12.96 75.17 28.82
N ASP A 23 11.71 75.27 28.36
CA ASP A 23 10.73 76.20 28.91
C ASP A 23 9.98 75.62 30.14
N GLU A 24 10.40 74.46 30.64
CA GLU A 24 9.88 73.85 31.87
C GLU A 24 10.66 74.25 33.13
N ASP A 25 11.87 74.77 32.98
CA ASP A 25 12.73 75.18 34.10
C ASP A 25 12.31 76.55 34.64
N LEU A 26 11.57 76.55 35.75
CA LEU A 26 11.09 77.77 36.37
C LEU A 26 12.21 78.64 36.94
N ASP A 27 13.33 78.07 37.39
CA ASP A 27 14.46 78.84 37.91
C ASP A 27 15.12 79.64 36.78
N PHE A 28 15.32 79.01 35.62
CA PHE A 28 15.85 79.68 34.43
C PHE A 28 14.89 80.76 33.90
N ILE A 29 13.60 80.44 33.79
CA ILE A 29 12.58 81.35 33.26
C ILE A 29 12.47 82.64 34.10
N TYR A 30 12.60 82.51 35.42
CA TYR A 30 12.54 83.63 36.36
C TYR A 30 13.90 84.22 36.74
N LEU A 31 15.01 83.76 36.14
CA LEU A 31 16.37 84.19 36.47
C LEU A 31 16.70 84.08 37.97
N LEU A 32 16.28 82.99 38.60
CA LEU A 32 16.53 82.75 40.01
C LEU A 32 17.97 82.27 40.23
N ARG A 33 18.54 82.64 41.38
CA ARG A 33 19.89 82.24 41.80
C ARG A 33 19.80 81.57 43.16
N ASP A 34 20.64 80.54 43.37
CA ASP A 34 20.69 79.76 44.62
C ASP A 34 20.95 80.62 45.89
N SER A 35 21.52 81.82 45.74
CA SER A 35 21.78 82.74 46.85
C SER A 35 20.61 83.64 47.21
N MET A 36 19.48 83.59 46.50
CA MET A 36 18.30 84.41 46.77
C MET A 36 17.46 83.84 47.92
N SER A 37 17.02 84.70 48.83
CA SER A 37 16.00 84.37 49.82
C SER A 37 14.61 84.19 49.18
N GLY A 38 13.70 83.48 49.84
CA GLY A 38 12.33 83.25 49.34
C GLY A 38 11.61 84.55 48.95
N ARG A 39 11.82 85.63 49.73
CA ARG A 39 11.30 86.95 49.43
C ARG A 39 11.88 87.56 48.14
N GLU A 40 13.19 87.46 47.95
CA GLU A 40 13.88 87.97 46.75
C GLU A 40 13.46 87.21 45.49
N ILE A 41 13.18 85.91 45.62
CA ILE A 41 12.63 85.08 44.54
C ILE A 41 11.26 85.62 44.11
N VAL A 42 10.33 85.83 45.06
CA VAL A 42 8.98 86.35 44.75
C VAL A 42 9.04 87.75 44.13
N GLU A 43 9.94 88.61 44.60
CA GLU A 43 10.16 89.94 44.01
C GLU A 43 10.69 89.85 42.57
N THR A 44 11.59 88.90 42.30
CA THR A 44 12.15 88.64 40.96
C THR A 44 11.10 88.08 40.00
N VAL A 45 10.28 87.12 40.45
CA VAL A 45 9.14 86.57 39.69
C VAL A 45 8.21 87.68 39.22
N ARG A 46 7.80 88.58 40.13
CA ARG A 46 6.95 89.73 39.79
C ARG A 46 7.60 90.66 38.77
N ALA A 47 8.90 90.90 38.89
CA ALA A 47 9.63 91.75 37.96
C ALA A 47 9.67 91.14 36.54
N VAL A 48 9.89 89.81 36.42
CA VAL A 48 9.91 89.10 35.15
C VAL A 48 8.53 89.07 34.48
N GLU A 49 7.46 88.80 35.21
CA GLU A 49 6.11 88.81 34.62
C GLU A 49 5.66 90.22 34.20
N ALA A 50 6.18 91.26 34.86
CA ALA A 50 5.98 92.64 34.41
C ALA A 50 6.67 92.89 33.05
N ILE A 51 7.85 92.31 32.80
CA ILE A 51 8.50 92.32 31.48
C ILE A 51 7.62 91.59 30.47
N TRP A 52 7.11 90.41 30.82
CA TRP A 52 6.26 89.64 29.91
C TRP A 52 5.01 90.41 29.51
N SER A 53 4.37 91.08 30.47
CA SER A 53 3.18 91.89 30.24
C SER A 53 3.45 93.06 29.29
N ARG A 54 4.65 93.67 29.35
CA ARG A 54 5.06 94.75 28.44
C ARG A 54 5.44 94.25 27.04
N LYS A 55 6.09 93.08 26.93
CA LYS A 55 6.72 92.60 25.68
C LYS A 55 5.91 91.54 24.94
N GLY A 56 4.97 90.86 25.58
CA GLY A 56 4.16 89.79 24.99
C GLY A 56 3.13 90.27 23.95
N THR A 57 2.82 91.57 23.92
CA THR A 57 1.87 92.19 22.97
C THR A 57 2.55 92.76 21.71
N GLY A 58 3.88 92.66 21.61
CA GLY A 58 4.65 93.18 20.48
C GLY A 58 4.61 92.30 19.21
N ARG A 59 5.23 92.76 18.12
CA ARG A 59 5.42 91.99 16.88
C ARG A 59 6.87 91.48 16.78
N GLY A 60 7.05 90.17 16.57
CA GLY A 60 8.37 89.54 16.38
C GLY A 60 8.53 88.22 17.13
N ARG A 61 9.58 87.44 16.80
CA ARG A 61 9.81 86.09 17.38
C ARG A 61 9.88 86.10 18.91
N SER A 62 10.54 87.10 19.51
CA SER A 62 10.67 87.22 20.96
C SER A 62 9.32 87.51 21.65
N ALA A 63 8.47 88.35 21.06
CA ALA A 63 7.14 88.66 21.60
C ALA A 63 6.22 87.43 21.58
N THR A 64 6.23 86.67 20.48
CA THR A 64 5.47 85.41 20.37
C THR A 64 5.89 84.39 21.42
N LYS A 65 7.19 84.27 21.69
CA LYS A 65 7.70 83.33 22.71
C LYS A 65 7.34 83.78 24.13
N VAL A 66 7.42 85.08 24.42
CA VAL A 66 6.95 85.65 25.69
C VAL A 66 5.45 85.41 25.91
N ALA A 67 4.63 85.62 24.88
CA ALA A 67 3.18 85.35 24.94
C ALA A 67 2.85 83.85 25.10
N ALA A 68 3.73 82.96 24.66
CA ALA A 68 3.61 81.53 24.93
C ALA A 68 3.89 81.22 26.41
N LEU A 69 4.97 81.77 26.97
CA LEU A 69 5.31 81.60 28.40
C LEU A 69 4.22 82.13 29.33
N GLN A 70 3.65 83.30 29.03
CA GLN A 70 2.54 83.86 29.82
C GLN A 70 1.32 82.94 29.90
N ARG A 71 1.10 82.09 28.90
CA ARG A 71 -0.02 81.13 28.88
C ARG A 71 0.37 79.80 29.52
N SER A 72 1.60 79.32 29.29
CA SER A 72 2.02 77.99 29.73
C SER A 72 2.52 77.95 31.16
N VAL A 73 3.24 78.97 31.62
CA VAL A 73 3.88 78.99 32.95
C VAL A 73 2.86 78.92 34.10
N PRO A 74 1.74 79.66 34.10
CA PRO A 74 0.76 79.55 35.18
C PRO A 74 0.13 78.16 35.30
N LEU A 75 -0.12 77.48 34.17
CA LEU A 75 -0.62 76.10 34.15
C LEU A 75 0.42 75.12 34.71
N ARG A 76 1.70 75.37 34.44
CA ARG A 76 2.82 74.58 34.99
C ARG A 76 2.94 74.79 36.50
N VAL A 77 2.88 76.04 36.95
CA VAL A 77 2.90 76.38 38.37
C VAL A 77 1.74 75.70 39.11
N GLU A 78 0.53 75.70 38.54
CA GLU A 78 -0.63 75.01 39.11
C GLU A 78 -0.39 73.50 39.27
N LYS A 79 0.16 72.87 38.23
CA LYS A 79 0.51 71.44 38.26
C LYS A 79 1.57 71.14 39.34
N VAL A 80 2.64 71.92 39.37
CA VAL A 80 3.76 71.76 40.32
C VAL A 80 3.30 72.04 41.75
N ALA A 81 2.51 73.09 41.98
CA ALA A 81 1.94 73.40 43.28
C ALA A 81 1.02 72.28 43.78
N GLY A 82 0.22 71.69 42.88
CA GLY A 82 -0.58 70.50 43.18
C GLY A 82 0.26 69.32 43.66
N THR A 83 1.41 69.05 43.01
CA THR A 83 2.33 67.99 43.43
C THR A 83 3.06 68.28 44.75
N LEU A 84 3.35 69.56 45.02
CA LEU A 84 4.03 69.99 46.25
C LEU A 84 3.06 70.22 47.43
N GLY A 85 1.76 70.09 47.20
CA GLY A 85 0.72 70.36 48.19
C GLY A 85 0.67 71.84 48.62
N VAL A 86 0.98 72.76 47.72
CA VAL A 86 0.95 74.21 47.96
C VAL A 86 -0.35 74.80 47.42
N ALA A 87 -1.07 75.54 48.27
CA ALA A 87 -2.29 76.23 47.87
C ALA A 87 -1.97 77.45 46.97
N GLY A 88 -2.88 77.80 46.06
CA GLY A 88 -2.74 78.99 45.19
C GLY A 88 -2.81 78.72 43.70
N GLY A 89 -2.89 77.45 43.27
CA GLY A 89 -3.11 77.06 41.87
C GLY A 89 -2.13 77.75 40.91
N ARG A 90 -2.65 78.46 39.91
CA ARG A 90 -1.86 79.18 38.88
C ARG A 90 -1.00 80.33 39.40
N SER A 91 -1.20 80.73 40.65
CA SER A 91 -0.52 81.86 41.29
C SER A 91 0.36 81.43 42.48
N ALA A 92 0.57 80.13 42.65
CA ALA A 92 1.34 79.59 43.78
C ALA A 92 2.80 80.10 43.81
N HIS A 93 3.37 80.46 42.65
CA HIS A 93 4.73 81.01 42.52
C HIS A 93 4.92 82.41 43.13
N TYR A 94 3.86 83.05 43.63
CA TYR A 94 3.98 84.25 44.47
C TYR A 94 4.13 83.97 45.97
N ALA A 95 4.04 82.71 46.40
CA ALA A 95 4.25 82.31 47.78
C ALA A 95 5.71 81.85 47.98
N GLU A 96 6.35 82.27 49.07
CA GLU A 96 7.70 81.80 49.42
C GLU A 96 7.72 80.29 49.67
N GLU A 97 6.66 79.74 50.26
CA GLU A 97 6.50 78.30 50.52
C GLU A 97 6.57 77.46 49.23
N PHE A 98 6.05 77.96 48.11
CA PHE A 98 6.13 77.28 46.81
C PHE A 98 7.59 77.05 46.42
N TRP A 99 8.42 78.09 46.47
CA TRP A 99 9.82 78.03 46.06
C TRP A 99 10.67 77.19 47.01
N VAL A 100 10.44 77.28 48.32
CA VAL A 100 11.11 76.40 49.30
C VAL A 100 10.82 74.93 49.02
N LYS A 101 9.56 74.56 48.80
CA LYS A 101 9.18 73.18 48.47
C LYS A 101 9.62 72.77 47.06
N TYR A 102 9.62 73.69 46.10
CA TYR A 102 10.07 73.47 44.74
C TYR A 102 11.57 73.14 44.71
N HIS A 103 12.42 73.96 45.36
CA HIS A 103 13.86 73.70 45.46
C HIS A 103 14.17 72.46 46.30
N ALA A 104 13.43 72.20 47.39
CA ALA A 104 13.60 70.98 48.18
C ALA A 104 13.22 69.72 47.37
N SER A 105 12.15 69.79 46.57
CA SER A 105 11.75 68.72 45.66
C SER A 105 12.74 68.52 44.53
N ALA A 106 13.30 69.60 43.97
CA ALA A 106 14.36 69.53 42.97
C ALA A 106 15.64 68.89 43.55
N ALA A 107 16.04 69.25 44.77
CA ALA A 107 17.17 68.63 45.46
C ALA A 107 16.94 67.15 45.80
N ALA A 108 15.70 66.78 46.15
CA ALA A 108 15.32 65.37 46.33
C ALA A 108 15.36 64.60 44.99
N ALA A 109 14.86 65.20 43.91
CA ALA A 109 14.89 64.64 42.57
C ALA A 109 16.34 64.46 42.07
N HIS A 110 17.23 65.43 42.29
CA HIS A 110 18.66 65.30 41.96
C HIS A 110 19.35 64.19 42.78
N ARG A 111 19.03 64.02 44.07
CA ARG A 111 19.54 62.90 44.86
C ARG A 111 19.06 61.55 44.33
N ALA A 112 17.76 61.43 44.06
CA ALA A 112 17.19 60.21 43.49
C ALA A 112 17.77 59.90 42.10
N ALA A 113 17.96 60.91 41.25
CA ALA A 113 18.59 60.76 39.94
C ALA A 113 20.07 60.38 40.05
N ALA A 114 20.82 60.94 41.01
CA ALA A 114 22.20 60.56 41.28
C ALA A 114 22.33 59.12 41.79
N GLU A 115 21.44 58.68 42.69
CA GLU A 115 21.39 57.29 43.16
C GLU A 115 21.04 56.33 42.04
N ALA A 116 20.04 56.66 41.22
CA ALA A 116 19.66 55.88 40.05
C ALA A 116 20.80 55.80 39.02
N LEU A 117 21.53 56.90 38.81
CA LEU A 117 22.72 56.92 37.97
C LEU A 117 23.81 56.00 38.54
N THR A 118 24.13 56.08 39.83
CA THR A 118 25.09 55.18 40.49
C THR A 118 24.69 53.72 40.34
N THR A 119 23.41 53.36 40.57
CA THR A 119 22.93 51.98 40.37
C THR A 119 23.07 51.53 38.93
N THR A 120 22.70 52.38 37.97
CA THR A 120 22.83 52.09 36.53
C THR A 120 24.30 51.85 36.15
N LEU A 121 25.18 52.72 36.64
CA LEU A 121 26.62 52.63 36.43
C LEU A 121 27.21 51.35 37.00
N THR A 122 26.85 50.98 38.23
CA THR A 122 27.30 49.73 38.86
C THR A 122 26.83 48.50 38.09
N LEU A 123 25.56 48.48 37.64
CA LEU A 123 25.02 47.34 36.90
C LEU A 123 25.66 47.16 35.53
N GLN A 124 25.90 48.25 34.80
CA GLN A 124 26.39 48.19 33.42
C GLN A 124 27.90 48.10 33.32
N PHE A 125 28.63 48.78 34.20
CA PHE A 125 30.09 48.95 34.09
C PHE A 125 30.85 48.39 35.29
N GLY A 126 30.17 47.93 36.35
CA GLY A 126 30.82 47.42 37.57
C GLY A 126 31.76 46.24 37.31
N GLY A 127 31.45 45.38 36.33
CA GLY A 127 32.33 44.28 35.92
C GLY A 127 33.67 44.75 35.34
N ILE A 128 33.66 45.86 34.59
CA ILE A 128 34.86 46.44 33.97
C ILE A 128 35.60 47.33 34.97
N GLY A 129 34.87 48.04 35.84
CA GLY A 129 35.44 48.95 36.83
C GLY A 129 35.91 50.28 36.25
N ALA A 130 35.66 50.56 34.96
CA ALA A 130 36.02 51.80 34.30
C ALA A 130 34.96 52.23 33.27
N LEU A 131 34.90 53.53 33.00
CA LEU A 131 33.97 54.16 32.08
C LEU A 131 34.66 55.30 31.32
N THR A 132 34.33 55.51 30.04
CA THR A 132 34.85 56.65 29.28
C THR A 132 34.00 57.90 29.44
N ARG A 133 34.62 59.07 29.29
CA ARG A 133 33.90 60.36 29.34
C ARG A 133 32.76 60.42 28.33
N ASP A 134 33.04 60.04 27.08
CA ASP A 134 32.03 60.03 26.02
C ASP A 134 30.84 59.11 26.33
N ARG A 135 31.08 57.95 26.97
CA ARG A 135 29.99 57.05 27.37
C ARG A 135 29.17 57.60 28.53
N LEU A 136 29.81 58.27 29.49
CA LEU A 136 29.09 58.96 30.57
C LEU A 136 28.21 60.08 29.98
N ASP A 137 28.77 60.89 29.09
CA ASP A 137 28.05 62.00 28.44
C ASP A 137 26.92 61.50 27.55
N ALA A 138 27.13 60.42 26.79
CA ALA A 138 26.08 59.78 25.99
C ALA A 138 24.94 59.25 26.86
N MET A 139 25.26 58.64 28.02
CA MET A 139 24.25 58.15 28.94
C MET A 139 23.48 59.30 29.62
N VAL A 140 24.15 60.37 30.00
CA VAL A 140 23.49 61.58 30.53
C VAL A 140 22.58 62.21 29.46
N ALA A 141 23.03 62.27 28.21
CA ALA A 141 22.22 62.77 27.11
C ALA A 141 20.99 61.90 26.82
N ALA A 142 21.14 60.57 26.88
CA ALA A 142 20.07 59.61 26.57
C ALA A 142 18.91 59.64 27.57
N PHE A 143 19.15 60.08 28.81
CA PHE A 143 18.18 60.00 29.89
C PHE A 143 17.87 61.40 30.46
N PRO A 144 16.67 61.97 30.18
CA PRO A 144 16.31 63.31 30.60
C PRO A 144 16.48 63.58 32.10
N GLN A 145 16.28 62.57 32.94
CA GLN A 145 16.45 62.67 34.40
C GLN A 145 17.89 62.91 34.87
N TYR A 146 18.90 62.66 34.03
CA TYR A 146 20.31 62.88 34.36
C TYR A 146 20.83 64.23 33.82
N GLN A 147 20.19 64.80 32.81
CA GLN A 147 20.64 66.04 32.14
C GLN A 147 20.68 67.26 33.08
N SER A 148 19.91 67.25 34.17
CA SER A 148 19.88 68.33 35.17
C SER A 148 20.92 68.17 36.27
N LEU A 149 21.68 67.06 36.29
CA LEU A 149 22.67 66.81 37.34
C LEU A 149 23.94 67.66 37.12
N PRO A 150 24.46 68.33 38.18
CA PRO A 150 25.75 69.02 38.10
C PRO A 150 26.91 68.06 37.85
N GLU A 151 27.93 68.53 37.14
CA GLU A 151 29.16 67.76 36.81
C GLU A 151 29.84 67.13 38.05
N ARG A 152 29.80 67.85 39.17
CA ARG A 152 30.30 67.33 40.46
C ARG A 152 29.52 66.08 40.92
N VAL A 153 28.20 66.08 40.74
CA VAL A 153 27.33 64.96 41.13
C VAL A 153 27.52 63.77 40.19
N LEU A 154 27.73 64.02 38.90
CA LEU A 154 28.08 62.97 37.93
C LEU A 154 29.40 62.29 38.31
N THR A 155 30.43 63.08 38.62
CA THR A 155 31.75 62.57 39.06
C THR A 155 31.63 61.79 40.38
N GLU A 156 30.88 62.31 41.36
CA GLU A 156 30.62 61.62 42.63
C GLU A 156 29.84 60.31 42.42
N ALA A 157 28.91 60.26 41.47
CA ALA A 157 28.14 59.06 41.15
C ALA A 157 29.00 57.95 40.53
N VAL A 158 29.93 58.31 39.64
CA VAL A 158 30.93 57.40 39.06
C VAL A 158 31.85 56.84 40.14
N ALA A 159 32.37 57.70 41.02
CA ALA A 159 33.20 57.28 42.14
C ALA A 159 32.44 56.36 43.12
N LYS A 160 31.19 56.70 43.46
CA LYS A 160 30.33 55.85 44.31
C LYS A 160 29.99 54.51 43.68
N ALA A 161 29.92 54.44 42.36
CA ALA A 161 29.73 53.19 41.62
C ALA A 161 30.99 52.30 41.61
N GLY A 162 32.11 52.78 42.17
CA GLY A 162 33.40 52.08 42.17
C GLY A 162 34.10 52.11 40.80
N LEU A 163 33.76 53.06 39.94
CA LEU A 163 34.28 53.16 38.59
C LEU A 163 35.35 54.25 38.49
N SER A 164 36.36 53.99 37.66
CA SER A 164 37.33 55.00 37.23
C SER A 164 36.91 55.62 35.91
N LEU A 165 36.86 56.95 35.84
CA LEU A 165 36.69 57.66 34.57
C LEU A 165 38.02 57.63 33.82
N VAL A 166 38.03 57.05 32.61
CA VAL A 166 39.24 56.82 31.83
C VAL A 166 39.11 57.33 30.40
N ASP A 167 40.22 57.78 29.83
CA ASP A 167 40.27 58.08 28.40
C ASP A 167 40.49 56.79 27.59
N VAL A 168 39.84 56.72 26.43
CA VAL A 168 40.08 55.67 25.43
C VAL A 168 41.57 55.61 25.11
N ALA A 169 42.17 54.43 25.17
CA ALA A 169 43.56 54.25 24.78
C ALA A 169 43.70 54.43 23.26
N VAL A 170 44.75 55.14 22.83
CA VAL A 170 45.12 55.23 21.41
C VAL A 170 45.72 53.88 21.01
N LEU A 171 44.94 53.08 20.29
CA LEU A 171 45.40 51.80 19.77
C LEU A 171 46.29 52.03 18.53
N PRO A 172 47.40 51.28 18.40
CA PRO A 172 48.30 51.43 17.27
C PRO A 172 47.64 50.93 15.98
N ALA A 173 47.51 51.83 15.01
CA ALA A 173 47.07 51.48 13.66
C ALA A 173 48.23 50.91 12.83
N GLY A 174 47.99 49.79 12.13
CA GLY A 174 48.95 49.19 11.19
C GLY A 174 49.56 47.86 11.64
N ALA A 175 50.52 47.37 10.87
CA ALA A 175 51.31 46.18 11.20
C ALA A 175 52.43 46.55 12.19
N PRO A 176 52.83 45.65 13.11
CA PRO A 176 54.07 45.82 13.87
C PRO A 176 55.22 46.01 12.88
N GLU A 177 56.16 46.91 13.19
CA GLU A 177 57.31 47.24 12.33
C GLU A 177 58.37 46.11 12.29
N VAL A 178 57.98 44.88 12.55
CA VAL A 178 58.79 43.65 12.45
C VAL A 178 58.40 42.95 11.15
N SER A 179 59.29 42.11 10.59
CA SER A 179 58.95 41.28 9.43
C SER A 179 57.62 40.54 9.65
N ALA A 180 56.70 40.66 8.68
CA ALA A 180 55.37 40.05 8.59
C ALA A 180 54.63 39.77 9.93
N PRO A 181 53.61 40.58 10.34
CA PRO A 181 52.81 40.36 11.56
C PRO A 181 52.28 38.95 11.80
N LYS A 182 51.89 38.23 10.74
CA LYS A 182 51.36 36.86 10.85
C LYS A 182 52.42 35.90 11.39
N ASP A 183 53.66 36.05 10.95
CA ASP A 183 54.78 35.19 11.36
C ASP A 183 55.09 35.42 12.84
N LEU A 184 54.98 36.66 13.32
CA LEU A 184 55.24 37.01 14.72
C LEU A 184 54.16 36.49 15.67
N LEU A 185 52.87 36.57 15.30
CA LEU A 185 51.78 35.99 16.10
C LEU A 185 51.83 34.46 16.12
N GLN A 186 52.11 33.83 14.98
CA GLN A 186 52.27 32.37 14.89
C GLN A 186 53.46 31.89 15.75
N GLN A 187 54.60 32.59 15.69
CA GLN A 187 55.77 32.26 16.52
C GLN A 187 55.50 32.43 18.01
N LEU A 188 54.67 33.40 18.40
CA LEU A 188 54.25 33.57 19.79
C LEU A 188 53.41 32.40 20.28
N GLU A 189 52.49 31.90 19.44
CA GLU A 189 51.68 30.70 19.72
C GLU A 189 52.56 29.44 19.81
N GLU A 190 53.49 29.25 18.87
CA GLU A 190 54.43 28.14 18.85
C GLU A 190 55.40 28.15 20.06
N ALA A 191 55.81 29.35 20.49
CA ALA A 191 56.60 29.57 21.70
C ALA A 191 55.79 29.39 23.00
N LYS A 192 54.47 29.20 22.92
CA LYS A 192 53.55 29.04 24.06
C LYS A 192 53.67 30.14 25.11
N ALA A 193 54.09 31.33 24.70
CA ALA A 193 54.19 32.47 25.58
C ALA A 193 52.79 33.13 25.72
N PRO A 194 52.29 33.38 26.94
CA PRO A 194 50.97 33.96 27.15
C PRO A 194 50.76 35.34 26.49
N SER A 195 51.85 36.10 26.33
CA SER A 195 51.92 37.31 25.52
C SER A 195 53.35 37.60 25.09
N ILE A 196 53.54 38.55 24.17
CA ILE A 196 54.87 38.97 23.71
C ILE A 196 55.76 39.48 24.86
N TYR A 197 55.17 40.10 25.89
CA TYR A 197 55.90 40.53 27.08
C TYR A 197 56.40 39.34 27.91
N HIS A 198 55.61 38.25 27.99
CA HIS A 198 56.00 37.03 28.71
C HIS A 198 57.07 36.22 27.98
N ALA A 199 57.21 36.40 26.67
CA ALA A 199 58.32 35.83 25.90
C ALA A 199 59.68 36.39 26.37
N VAL A 200 59.72 37.69 26.71
CA VAL A 200 60.91 38.38 27.24
C VAL A 200 61.04 38.20 28.76
N PHE A 201 59.95 38.37 29.49
CA PHE A 201 59.88 38.33 30.95
C PHE A 201 58.96 37.18 31.41
N PRO A 202 59.45 35.94 31.54
CA PRO A 202 58.60 34.77 31.80
C PRO A 202 57.97 34.76 33.20
N THR A 203 58.57 35.47 34.16
CA THR A 203 58.10 35.58 35.55
C THR A 203 57.39 36.91 35.81
N LEU A 204 56.86 37.56 34.77
CA LEU A 204 56.13 38.81 34.90
C LEU A 204 54.88 38.60 35.76
N ALA A 205 54.75 39.37 36.85
CA ALA A 205 53.64 39.27 37.79
C ALA A 205 52.61 40.38 37.57
N THR A 206 53.09 41.62 37.39
CA THR A 206 52.24 42.75 36.99
C THR A 206 52.93 43.62 35.95
N PHE A 207 52.19 44.25 35.04
CA PHE A 207 52.77 45.16 34.05
C PHE A 207 51.77 46.20 33.52
N GLN A 208 52.35 47.25 32.94
CA GLN A 208 51.70 48.36 32.24
C GLN A 208 52.32 48.51 30.84
N VAL A 209 51.49 48.82 29.85
CA VAL A 209 51.83 48.89 28.42
C VAL A 209 51.37 50.20 27.75
N LEU A 210 50.47 50.97 28.38
CA LEU A 210 50.01 52.24 27.80
C LEU A 210 51.07 53.34 28.04
N GLY A 211 51.90 53.58 27.03
CA GLY A 211 53.05 54.49 27.12
C GLY A 211 54.35 53.70 27.02
N GLU A 212 55.23 53.82 28.02
CA GLU A 212 56.43 52.98 28.15
C GLU A 212 56.11 51.71 28.96
N PHE A 213 56.62 50.56 28.53
CA PHE A 213 56.43 49.31 29.25
C PHE A 213 57.10 49.36 30.63
N ARG A 214 56.32 49.01 31.66
CA ARG A 214 56.80 48.85 33.05
C ARG A 214 56.27 47.55 33.61
N GLY A 215 57.16 46.69 34.07
CA GLY A 215 56.80 45.40 34.63
C GLY A 215 57.40 45.18 36.02
N VAL A 216 56.78 44.31 36.79
CA VAL A 216 57.31 43.78 38.04
C VAL A 216 57.26 42.25 37.96
N THR A 217 58.40 41.59 38.20
CA THR A 217 58.48 40.13 38.21
C THR A 217 57.99 39.54 39.54
N ALA A 218 57.72 38.23 39.57
CA ALA A 218 57.19 37.52 40.73
C ALA A 218 58.06 37.62 42.00
N ASP A 219 59.33 37.96 41.86
CA ASP A 219 60.27 38.21 42.96
C ASP A 219 60.44 39.71 43.29
N GLY A 220 59.57 40.57 42.77
CA GLY A 220 59.48 41.99 43.12
C GLY A 220 60.48 42.90 42.40
N ARG A 221 61.17 42.42 41.35
CA ARG A 221 62.09 43.27 40.57
C ARG A 221 61.34 44.05 39.50
N GLU A 222 61.60 45.35 39.45
CA GLU A 222 61.14 46.20 38.34
C GLU A 222 61.93 45.87 37.07
N VAL A 223 61.21 45.74 35.96
CA VAL A 223 61.75 45.45 34.63
C VAL A 223 61.20 46.44 33.61
N ALA A 224 62.08 46.86 32.70
CA ALA A 224 61.74 47.74 31.59
C ALA A 224 62.15 47.09 30.27
N LEU A 225 61.44 47.42 29.19
CA LEU A 225 61.72 46.88 27.87
C LEU A 225 62.99 47.53 27.32
N SER A 226 63.95 46.70 26.90
CA SER A 226 65.17 47.18 26.26
C SER A 226 65.77 46.09 25.38
N THR A 227 66.55 46.48 24.38
CA THR A 227 67.31 45.52 23.54
C THR A 227 68.19 44.61 24.41
N GLN A 228 68.78 45.14 25.49
CA GLN A 228 69.60 44.37 26.43
C GLN A 228 68.79 43.30 27.17
N ALA A 229 67.56 43.61 27.59
CA ALA A 229 66.68 42.64 28.26
C ALA A 229 66.30 41.48 27.31
N ILE A 230 66.00 41.78 26.05
CA ILE A 230 65.67 40.77 25.02
C ILE A 230 66.90 39.90 24.73
N GLU A 231 68.10 40.49 24.60
CA GLU A 231 69.36 39.75 24.40
C GLU A 231 69.73 38.89 25.62
N GLN A 232 69.46 39.36 26.84
CA GLN A 232 69.64 38.56 28.05
C GLN A 232 68.72 37.35 28.03
N ARG A 233 67.44 37.53 27.68
CA ARG A 233 66.50 36.43 27.56
C ARG A 233 66.91 35.43 26.47
N GLY A 234 67.34 35.91 25.30
CA GLY A 234 67.84 35.06 24.22
C GLY A 234 69.04 34.21 24.64
N ARG A 235 69.96 34.76 25.45
CA ARG A 235 71.08 33.98 26.02
C ARG A 235 70.62 32.90 27.00
N GLU A 236 69.54 33.13 27.74
CA GLU A 236 68.95 32.11 28.62
C GLU A 236 68.30 30.98 27.83
N VAL A 237 67.52 31.32 26.79
CA VAL A 237 66.85 30.35 25.91
C VAL A 237 67.86 29.42 25.22
N LYS A 238 69.00 29.97 24.74
CA LYS A 238 70.08 29.20 24.11
C LYS A 238 70.82 28.23 25.03
N ARG A 239 70.62 28.31 26.36
CA ARG A 239 71.16 27.33 27.32
C ARG A 239 70.25 26.10 27.49
N GLY A 240 69.03 26.15 26.95
CA GLY A 240 68.07 25.04 26.98
C GLY A 240 68.32 23.98 25.91
N ASP A 241 67.40 23.02 25.78
CA ASP A 241 67.48 21.93 24.80
C ASP A 241 67.28 22.47 23.38
N VAL A 242 68.29 22.27 22.52
CA VAL A 242 68.31 22.72 21.12
C VAL A 242 67.24 22.00 20.27
N ASN A 243 66.70 20.86 20.73
CA ASN A 243 65.65 20.13 20.03
C ASN A 243 64.22 20.52 20.47
N ASP A 244 64.06 21.40 21.46
CA ASP A 244 62.73 21.88 21.87
C ASP A 244 62.20 22.88 20.84
N ARG A 245 61.12 22.50 20.15
CA ARG A 245 60.43 23.34 19.17
C ARG A 245 59.94 24.66 19.77
N THR A 246 59.55 24.65 21.05
CA THR A 246 59.09 25.83 21.78
C THR A 246 60.23 26.81 22.00
N LEU A 247 61.41 26.32 22.43
CA LEU A 247 62.60 27.14 22.62
C LEU A 247 63.17 27.64 21.29
N THR A 248 63.05 26.84 20.23
CA THR A 248 63.45 27.23 18.87
C THR A 248 62.59 28.38 18.34
N ALA A 249 61.27 28.29 18.47
CA ALA A 249 60.33 29.36 18.11
C ALA A 249 60.58 30.63 18.94
N LEU A 250 60.85 30.47 20.24
CA LEU A 250 61.18 31.56 21.15
C LEU A 250 62.52 32.23 20.80
N ASP A 251 63.56 31.48 20.45
CA ASP A 251 64.85 32.05 20.02
C ASP A 251 64.71 32.86 18.72
N HIS A 252 63.92 32.34 17.77
CA HIS A 252 63.65 33.05 16.52
C HIS A 252 62.88 34.36 16.75
N LEU A 253 61.81 34.32 17.56
CA LEU A 253 61.03 35.49 17.98
C LEU A 253 61.94 36.54 18.63
N LEU A 254 62.74 36.16 19.64
CA LEU A 254 63.64 37.07 20.34
C LEU A 254 64.71 37.63 19.39
N GLY A 255 65.23 36.83 18.47
CA GLY A 255 66.18 37.29 17.45
C GLY A 255 65.61 38.37 16.52
N GLN A 256 64.35 38.23 16.09
CA GLN A 256 63.65 39.24 15.30
C GLN A 256 63.44 40.55 16.08
N LEU A 257 63.11 40.45 17.37
CA LEU A 257 62.90 41.60 18.25
C LEU A 257 64.21 42.33 18.57
N VAL A 258 65.32 41.60 18.83
CA VAL A 258 66.66 42.20 18.98
C VAL A 258 67.08 42.95 17.71
N THR A 259 66.84 42.36 16.54
CA THR A 259 67.15 43.01 15.25
C THR A 259 66.37 44.31 15.09
N SER A 260 65.09 44.31 15.45
CA SER A 260 64.24 45.50 15.41
C SER A 260 64.74 46.59 16.37
N GLY A 261 65.13 46.22 17.60
CA GLY A 261 65.72 47.15 18.57
C GLY A 261 67.05 47.75 18.10
N ARG A 262 67.94 46.94 17.48
CA ARG A 262 69.22 47.42 16.93
C ARG A 262 69.06 48.36 15.73
N GLN A 263 67.95 48.24 15.00
CA GLN A 263 67.57 49.15 13.92
C GLN A 263 67.00 50.49 14.43
N GLY A 264 66.94 50.70 15.75
CA GLY A 264 66.44 51.93 16.35
C GLY A 264 64.91 52.05 16.31
N LYS A 265 64.18 50.95 16.09
CA LYS A 265 62.72 50.95 16.17
C LYS A 265 62.26 51.08 17.61
N ASP A 266 61.13 51.77 17.79
CA ASP A 266 60.46 51.90 19.08
C ASP A 266 59.92 50.53 19.54
N LEU A 267 60.61 49.92 20.50
CA LEU A 267 60.28 48.59 21.00
C LEU A 267 58.94 48.58 21.74
N ASP A 268 58.60 49.65 22.46
CA ASP A 268 57.32 49.75 23.17
C ASP A 268 56.16 49.77 22.18
N ARG A 269 56.28 50.57 21.12
CA ARG A 269 55.27 50.58 20.04
C ARG A 269 55.16 49.24 19.33
N VAL A 270 56.28 48.57 19.04
CA VAL A 270 56.29 47.26 18.38
C VAL A 270 55.59 46.20 19.24
N PHE A 271 55.93 46.12 20.53
CA PHE A 271 55.35 45.16 21.46
C PHE A 271 53.86 45.44 21.68
N PHE A 272 53.49 46.71 21.88
CA PHE A 272 52.10 47.08 22.07
C PHE A 272 51.25 46.79 20.83
N THR A 273 51.77 47.05 19.62
CA THR A 273 51.07 46.70 18.37
C THR A 273 50.85 45.20 18.23
N ALA A 274 51.89 44.39 18.49
CA ALA A 274 51.75 42.93 18.47
C ALA A 274 50.76 42.43 19.53
N PHE A 275 50.77 43.03 20.71
CA PHE A 275 49.85 42.72 21.81
C PHE A 275 48.40 43.02 21.42
N ILE A 276 48.10 44.20 20.87
CA ILE A 276 46.75 44.57 20.41
C ILE A 276 46.27 43.65 19.28
N ARG A 277 47.12 43.30 18.31
CA ARG A 277 46.74 42.36 17.23
C ARG A 277 46.38 40.96 17.74
N ALA A 278 47.09 40.46 18.76
CA ALA A 278 46.75 39.19 19.39
C ALA A 278 45.39 39.23 20.11
N LEU A 279 44.95 40.42 20.51
CA LEU A 279 43.68 40.67 21.18
C LEU A 279 42.52 40.89 20.20
N GLU A 280 42.75 41.55 19.06
CA GLU A 280 41.74 41.77 18.01
C GLU A 280 41.04 40.47 17.56
N GLY A 281 41.79 39.37 17.43
CA GLY A 281 41.24 38.06 17.10
C GLY A 281 40.35 37.43 18.18
N LYS A 282 40.29 38.02 19.37
CA LYS A 282 39.58 37.52 20.56
C LYS A 282 38.41 38.40 21.00
N VAL A 283 38.08 39.45 20.23
CA VAL A 283 37.08 40.49 20.59
C VAL A 283 35.63 39.97 20.75
N GLY A 284 35.35 38.68 20.55
CA GLY A 284 34.03 38.06 20.72
C GLY A 284 33.67 37.57 22.15
N ALA A 285 34.62 37.50 23.09
CA ALA A 285 34.40 36.88 24.41
C ALA A 285 33.61 37.73 25.42
N GLY A 286 33.28 38.98 25.08
CA GLY A 286 32.66 39.95 26.00
C GLY A 286 33.69 40.74 26.82
N GLN A 287 33.36 41.99 27.15
CA GLN A 287 34.30 42.97 27.74
C GLN A 287 34.87 42.51 29.10
N VAL A 288 34.05 41.92 29.96
CA VAL A 288 34.47 41.45 31.30
C VAL A 288 35.41 40.25 31.20
N ALA A 289 35.07 39.26 30.38
CA ALA A 289 35.92 38.07 30.20
C ALA A 289 37.28 38.42 29.58
N MET A 290 37.29 39.38 28.66
CA MET A 290 38.54 39.89 28.08
C MET A 290 39.39 40.62 29.11
N LEU A 291 38.78 41.43 29.98
CA LEU A 291 39.49 42.09 31.09
C LEU A 291 40.06 41.07 32.08
N ASP A 292 39.28 40.06 32.48
CA ASP A 292 39.74 38.99 33.37
C ASP A 292 40.91 38.20 32.77
N GLN A 293 40.88 37.95 31.45
CA GLN A 293 41.99 37.33 30.75
C GLN A 293 43.26 38.20 30.80
N LEU A 294 43.13 39.51 30.57
CA LEU A 294 44.25 40.45 30.64
C LEU A 294 44.83 40.56 32.06
N MET A 295 43.96 40.60 33.07
CA MET A 295 44.37 40.59 34.48
C MET A 295 45.04 39.27 34.86
N GLY A 296 44.58 38.13 34.30
CA GLY A 296 45.22 36.84 34.48
C GLY A 296 46.64 36.75 33.88
N LEU A 297 46.96 37.62 32.92
CA LEU A 297 48.33 37.82 32.42
C LEU A 297 49.16 38.74 33.31
N GLY A 298 48.54 39.43 34.29
CA GLY A 298 49.20 40.43 35.13
C GLY A 298 49.07 41.87 34.61
N LEU A 299 48.28 42.15 33.59
CA LEU A 299 48.09 43.54 33.15
C LEU A 299 47.37 44.36 34.24
N ASP A 300 47.80 45.60 34.46
CA ASP A 300 47.10 46.53 35.34
C ASP A 300 45.61 46.65 34.95
N ARG A 301 44.73 46.61 35.95
CA ARG A 301 43.28 46.57 35.73
C ARG A 301 42.77 47.80 34.98
N ILE A 302 43.28 48.99 35.29
CA ILE A 302 42.82 50.24 34.67
C ILE A 302 43.31 50.32 33.22
N GLU A 303 44.55 49.93 32.94
CA GLU A 303 45.03 49.85 31.55
C GLU A 303 44.31 48.78 30.73
N GLY A 304 44.08 47.62 31.32
CA GLY A 304 43.30 46.55 30.68
C GLY A 304 41.89 47.03 30.33
N ALA A 305 41.22 47.72 31.25
CA ALA A 305 39.90 48.27 31.00
C ALA A 305 39.93 49.31 29.87
N ARG A 306 40.94 50.18 29.81
CA ARG A 306 41.11 51.16 28.72
C ARG A 306 41.29 50.48 27.36
N ILE A 307 42.12 49.44 27.28
CA ILE A 307 42.36 48.68 26.04
C ILE A 307 41.08 47.96 25.58
N VAL A 308 40.37 47.29 26.49
CA VAL A 308 39.12 46.59 26.18
C VAL A 308 38.05 47.57 25.68
N LEU A 309 37.90 48.71 26.34
CA LEU A 309 36.95 49.75 25.94
C LEU A 309 37.29 50.35 24.56
N SER A 310 38.58 50.54 24.25
CA SER A 310 39.02 50.98 22.92
C SER A 310 38.72 49.94 21.83
N LEU A 311 39.02 48.67 22.08
CA LEU A 311 38.79 47.58 21.10
C LEU A 311 37.30 47.38 20.80
N ASP A 312 36.46 47.51 21.83
CA ASP A 312 35.00 47.43 21.67
C ASP A 312 34.43 48.62 20.88
N ALA A 313 34.96 49.83 21.12
CA ALA A 313 34.57 51.03 20.37
C ALA A 313 34.92 50.92 18.87
N GLU A 314 36.04 50.29 18.51
CA GLU A 314 36.41 50.04 17.11
C GLU A 314 35.61 48.90 16.45
N ALA A 315 35.16 47.90 17.23
CA ALA A 315 34.44 46.73 16.72
C ALA A 315 32.92 46.91 16.59
N GLY A 316 32.32 47.76 17.43
CA GLY A 316 30.86 48.00 17.47
C GLY A 316 30.24 48.39 16.12
N PRO A 317 30.77 49.40 15.40
CA PRO A 317 30.24 49.83 14.10
C PRO A 317 30.24 48.71 13.04
N ARG A 318 31.26 47.84 13.04
CA ARG A 318 31.31 46.69 12.10
C ARG A 318 30.23 45.66 12.39
N ARG A 319 30.03 45.32 13.67
CA ARG A 319 28.96 44.38 14.07
C ARG A 319 27.58 44.91 13.70
N GLY A 320 27.31 46.20 13.96
CA GLY A 320 26.04 46.80 13.58
C GLY A 320 25.83 46.86 12.06
N ALA A 321 26.89 47.08 11.28
CA ALA A 321 26.83 46.95 9.82
C ALA A 321 26.49 45.52 9.37
N ASP A 322 27.15 44.51 9.93
CA ASP A 322 26.87 43.09 9.65
C ASP A 322 25.43 42.70 10.05
N GLU A 323 24.90 43.26 11.15
CA GLU A 323 23.52 43.08 11.59
C GLU A 323 22.51 43.70 10.61
N VAL A 324 22.78 44.89 10.07
CA VAL A 324 21.94 45.51 9.03
C VAL A 324 21.90 44.62 7.78
N GLU A 325 23.05 44.11 7.33
CA GLU A 325 23.12 43.22 6.16
C GLU A 325 22.36 41.91 6.39
N SER A 326 22.52 41.30 7.56
CA SER A 326 21.83 40.07 7.94
C SER A 326 20.31 40.26 8.01
N ALA A 327 19.86 41.40 8.57
CA ALA A 327 18.45 41.76 8.64
C ALA A 327 17.86 41.96 7.23
N LEU A 328 18.57 42.67 6.33
CA LEU A 328 18.15 42.81 4.93
C LEU A 328 18.09 41.46 4.20
N ALA A 329 19.07 40.58 4.41
CA ALA A 329 19.10 39.24 3.80
C ALA A 329 17.94 38.35 4.28
N SER A 330 17.49 38.55 5.52
CA SER A 330 16.38 37.81 6.13
C SER A 330 15.01 38.46 5.85
N GLY A 331 14.96 39.58 5.14
CA GLY A 331 13.73 40.32 4.86
C GLY A 331 13.19 41.10 6.07
N GLU A 332 14.00 41.33 7.11
CA GLU A 332 13.62 42.07 8.31
C GLU A 332 13.93 43.57 8.15
N LEU A 333 13.19 44.24 7.26
CA LEU A 333 13.45 45.62 6.89
C LEU A 333 13.30 46.61 8.07
N ARG A 334 12.33 46.39 8.97
CA ARG A 334 12.16 47.28 10.14
C ARG A 334 13.29 47.11 11.14
N SER A 335 13.78 45.89 11.34
CA SER A 335 14.99 45.60 12.13
C SER A 335 16.21 46.28 11.50
N ALA A 336 16.43 46.11 10.19
CA ALA A 336 17.54 46.74 9.47
C ALA A 336 17.54 48.27 9.64
N ARG A 337 16.38 48.93 9.46
CA ARG A 337 16.23 50.38 9.65
C ARG A 337 16.55 50.83 11.07
N ARG A 338 16.13 50.04 12.07
CA ARG A 338 16.35 50.34 13.49
C ARG A 338 17.83 50.28 13.85
N VAL A 339 18.53 49.25 13.39
CA VAL A 339 19.97 49.10 13.62
C VAL A 339 20.74 50.19 12.88
N LEU A 340 20.41 50.44 11.61
CA LEU A 340 21.03 51.51 10.81
C LEU A 340 20.91 52.88 11.48
N ALA A 341 19.74 53.24 12.01
CA ALA A 341 19.51 54.51 12.70
C ALA A 341 20.30 54.66 14.02
N ALA A 342 20.76 53.54 14.60
CA ALA A 342 21.57 53.52 15.81
C ALA A 342 23.08 53.55 15.52
N LEU A 343 23.51 53.38 14.26
CA LEU A 343 24.92 53.40 13.89
C LEU A 343 25.50 54.82 13.97
N PRO A 344 26.73 54.99 14.48
CA PRO A 344 27.42 56.28 14.44
C PRO A 344 27.66 56.75 13.00
N SER A 345 27.61 58.06 12.76
CA SER A 345 27.91 58.67 11.45
C SER A 345 29.34 58.44 10.96
N SER A 346 30.24 58.00 11.84
CA SER A 346 31.62 57.63 11.52
C SER A 346 31.78 56.17 11.07
N THR A 347 30.69 55.40 10.98
CA THR A 347 30.72 53.99 10.54
C THR A 347 31.20 53.89 9.09
N PRO A 348 32.30 53.16 8.80
CA PRO A 348 32.75 52.96 7.43
C PRO A 348 31.67 52.26 6.60
N GLY A 349 31.35 52.80 5.41
CA GLY A 349 30.35 52.20 4.51
C GLY A 349 28.89 52.52 4.83
N LEU A 350 28.62 53.44 5.77
CA LEU A 350 27.26 53.82 6.16
C LEU A 350 26.38 54.25 4.97
N ASP A 351 26.91 55.05 4.04
CA ASP A 351 26.19 55.53 2.86
C ASP A 351 25.69 54.38 1.95
N ASP A 352 26.45 53.28 1.87
CA ASP A 352 26.07 52.09 1.10
C ASP A 352 24.93 51.33 1.78
N LEU A 353 25.01 51.17 3.11
CA LEU A 353 23.94 50.57 3.90
C LEU A 353 22.65 51.41 3.85
N GLU A 354 22.75 52.73 3.95
CA GLU A 354 21.61 53.65 3.78
C GLU A 354 20.97 53.49 2.40
N THR A 355 21.79 53.39 1.34
CA THR A 355 21.31 53.18 -0.02
C THR A 355 20.56 51.86 -0.15
N ARG A 356 21.12 50.75 0.36
CA ARG A 356 20.49 49.43 0.30
C ARG A 356 19.20 49.32 1.09
N VAL A 357 19.14 49.90 2.31
CA VAL A 357 17.88 49.96 3.09
C VAL A 357 16.83 50.76 2.33
N LYS A 358 17.20 51.89 1.73
CA LYS A 358 16.28 52.72 0.93
C LYS A 358 15.80 52.03 -0.35
N GLU A 359 16.66 51.26 -1.01
CA GLU A 359 16.28 50.43 -2.16
C GLU A 359 15.27 49.35 -1.76
N ALA A 360 15.48 48.68 -0.62
CA ALA A 360 14.54 47.71 -0.08
C ALA A 360 13.18 48.34 0.30
N GLU A 361 13.18 49.52 0.95
CA GLU A 361 11.97 50.29 1.23
C GLU A 361 11.19 50.63 -0.05
N SER A 362 11.89 51.16 -1.07
CA SER A 362 11.30 51.47 -2.37
C SER A 362 10.73 50.23 -3.08
N ALA A 363 11.41 49.09 -2.97
CA ALA A 363 10.93 47.83 -3.52
C ALA A 363 9.65 47.32 -2.84
N VAL A 364 9.58 47.40 -1.50
CA VAL A 364 8.36 47.07 -0.73
C VAL A 364 7.21 47.99 -1.13
N ASP A 365 7.43 49.31 -1.16
CA ASP A 365 6.41 50.29 -1.53
C ASP A 365 5.89 50.05 -2.95
N SER A 366 6.78 49.76 -3.90
CA SER A 366 6.42 49.43 -5.28
C SER A 366 5.58 48.15 -5.37
N ALA A 367 5.97 47.10 -4.64
CA ALA A 367 5.25 45.83 -4.60
C ALA A 367 3.85 45.98 -3.98
N VAL A 368 3.73 46.72 -2.87
CA VAL A 368 2.44 47.03 -2.24
C VAL A 368 1.56 47.87 -3.19
N ALA A 369 2.13 48.87 -3.86
CA ALA A 369 1.40 49.69 -4.83
C ALA A 369 0.94 48.88 -6.06
N GLU A 370 1.74 47.93 -6.53
CA GLU A 370 1.34 46.99 -7.58
C GLU A 370 0.23 46.04 -7.12
N ALA A 371 0.35 45.51 -5.90
CA ALA A 371 -0.67 44.63 -5.32
C ALA A 371 -2.02 45.34 -5.21
N ARG A 372 -2.03 46.58 -4.73
CA ARG A 372 -3.26 47.41 -4.62
C ARG A 372 -3.85 47.75 -5.99
N ARG A 373 -3.03 48.03 -7.01
CA ARG A 373 -3.51 48.23 -8.39
C ARG A 373 -4.11 46.96 -8.96
N ALA A 374 -3.49 45.81 -8.71
CA ALA A 374 -4.00 44.52 -9.17
C ALA A 374 -5.33 44.15 -8.47
N LEU A 375 -5.45 44.39 -7.17
CA LEU A 375 -6.73 44.24 -6.44
C LEU A 375 -7.82 45.13 -7.04
N ALA A 376 -7.52 46.41 -7.30
CA ALA A 376 -8.48 47.34 -7.91
C ALA A 376 -8.92 46.92 -9.33
N ALA A 377 -8.04 46.23 -10.07
CA ALA A 377 -8.34 45.65 -11.38
C ALA A 377 -9.00 44.26 -11.31
N GLY A 378 -9.15 43.67 -10.12
CA GLY A 378 -9.68 42.32 -9.91
C GLY A 378 -8.71 41.18 -10.25
N ASP A 379 -7.43 41.47 -10.49
CA ASP A 379 -6.39 40.47 -10.76
C ASP A 379 -5.76 39.96 -9.46
N LEU A 380 -6.45 39.01 -8.82
CA LEU A 380 -6.02 38.43 -7.54
C LEU A 380 -4.71 37.64 -7.63
N ALA A 381 -4.41 37.04 -8.80
CA ALA A 381 -3.17 36.29 -8.98
C ALA A 381 -1.96 37.23 -8.98
N LYS A 382 -2.06 38.34 -9.72
CA LYS A 382 -1.05 39.38 -9.72
C LYS A 382 -0.93 40.08 -8.38
N ALA A 383 -2.05 40.34 -7.70
CA ALA A 383 -2.05 40.91 -6.35
C ALA A 383 -1.34 39.99 -5.35
N ALA A 384 -1.62 38.68 -5.37
CA ALA A 384 -0.96 37.71 -4.51
C ALA A 384 0.55 37.68 -4.72
N ALA A 385 1.01 37.62 -5.98
CA ALA A 385 2.44 37.61 -6.29
C ALA A 385 3.14 38.87 -5.76
N ALA A 386 2.56 40.05 -5.97
CA ALA A 386 3.11 41.30 -5.49
C ALA A 386 3.12 41.41 -3.95
N PHE A 387 2.07 40.95 -3.27
CA PHE A 387 2.05 40.87 -1.81
C PHE A 387 3.07 39.87 -1.26
N THR A 388 3.29 38.73 -1.93
CA THR A 388 4.36 37.78 -1.55
C THR A 388 5.73 38.43 -1.67
N THR A 389 6.00 39.19 -2.74
CA THR A 389 7.24 39.96 -2.86
C THR A 389 7.40 40.96 -1.71
N ALA A 390 6.36 41.75 -1.40
CA ALA A 390 6.40 42.70 -0.29
C ALA A 390 6.64 42.02 1.06
N ALA A 391 5.93 40.92 1.35
CA ALA A 391 6.06 40.17 2.59
C ALA A 391 7.42 39.45 2.73
N THR A 392 8.07 39.11 1.62
CA THR A 392 9.43 38.52 1.64
C THR A 392 10.49 39.59 1.96
N LEU A 393 10.30 40.81 1.47
CA LEU A 393 11.22 41.93 1.70
C LEU A 393 11.01 42.61 3.06
N ALA A 394 9.82 42.48 3.65
CA ALA A 394 9.43 43.03 4.94
C ALA A 394 8.69 41.98 5.79
N ALA A 395 9.36 40.86 6.07
CA ALA A 395 8.84 39.73 6.84
C ALA A 395 8.52 40.11 8.30
N ASP A 396 9.18 41.13 8.83
CA ASP A 396 8.93 41.70 10.16
C ASP A 396 7.82 42.77 10.17
N ASP A 397 7.11 42.96 9.05
CA ASP A 397 5.94 43.83 8.97
C ASP A 397 4.64 43.09 9.32
N GLU A 398 4.32 43.12 10.61
CA GLU A 398 3.06 42.58 11.14
C GLU A 398 1.81 43.25 10.55
N GLN A 399 1.88 44.53 10.18
CA GLN A 399 0.74 45.27 9.64
C GLN A 399 0.44 44.84 8.20
N LEU A 400 1.48 44.66 7.38
CA LEU A 400 1.36 44.11 6.03
C LEU A 400 0.81 42.68 6.07
N THR A 401 1.28 41.87 7.02
CA THR A 401 0.81 40.49 7.20
C THR A 401 -0.67 40.48 7.59
N ALA A 402 -1.09 41.35 8.52
CA ALA A 402 -2.49 41.50 8.89
C ALA A 402 -3.36 42.03 7.73
N GLU A 403 -2.85 42.97 6.92
CA GLU A 403 -3.54 43.48 5.72
C GLU A 403 -3.77 42.36 4.70
N ILE A 404 -2.76 41.54 4.42
CA ILE A 404 -2.86 40.38 3.51
C ILE A 404 -3.86 39.35 4.04
N ALA A 405 -3.82 39.03 5.34
CA ALA A 405 -4.70 38.05 5.96
C ALA A 405 -6.18 38.46 5.98
N ALA A 406 -6.47 39.76 5.94
CA ALA A 406 -7.83 40.30 5.87
C ALA A 406 -8.44 40.30 4.46
N LEU A 407 -7.63 40.03 3.42
CA LEU A 407 -8.13 40.00 2.04
C LEU A 407 -9.00 38.75 1.80
N PRO A 408 -10.07 38.87 0.99
CA PRO A 408 -10.85 37.71 0.59
C PRO A 408 -10.00 36.77 -0.28
N PRO A 409 -10.12 35.45 -0.11
CA PRO A 409 -9.40 34.50 -0.95
C PRO A 409 -9.91 34.52 -2.40
N GLY A 410 -9.06 34.11 -3.32
CA GLY A 410 -9.43 33.84 -4.71
C GLY A 410 -10.29 32.58 -4.85
N ALA A 411 -10.99 32.47 -5.99
CA ALA A 411 -11.74 31.25 -6.31
C ALA A 411 -10.78 30.03 -6.38
N PRO A 412 -11.19 28.86 -5.87
CA PRO A 412 -10.45 27.63 -6.08
C PRO A 412 -10.15 27.39 -7.56
N THR A 413 -9.02 26.76 -7.85
CA THR A 413 -8.58 26.51 -9.24
C THR A 413 -8.45 25.01 -9.50
N ARG A 414 -8.37 24.62 -10.79
CA ARG A 414 -8.21 23.22 -11.22
C ARG A 414 -9.26 22.28 -10.60
N LEU A 415 -10.49 22.77 -10.42
CA LEU A 415 -11.59 21.95 -9.94
C LEU A 415 -11.87 20.83 -10.95
N THR A 416 -11.78 19.59 -10.50
CA THR A 416 -12.16 18.41 -11.26
C THR A 416 -13.19 17.61 -10.50
N ALA A 417 -14.00 16.85 -11.23
CA ALA A 417 -15.04 16.01 -10.67
C ALA A 417 -15.11 14.69 -11.42
N ALA A 418 -15.22 13.60 -10.68
CA ALA A 418 -15.42 12.26 -11.22
C ALA A 418 -16.58 11.57 -10.49
N ALA A 419 -17.53 11.03 -11.24
CA ALA A 419 -18.59 10.21 -10.66
C ALA A 419 -18.09 8.77 -10.44
N GLU A 420 -18.18 8.31 -9.21
CA GLU A 420 -17.81 6.96 -8.81
C GLU A 420 -19.05 6.10 -8.53
N TYR A 421 -19.06 4.90 -9.12
CA TYR A 421 -20.19 3.97 -9.11
C TYR A 421 -19.75 2.64 -8.49
N GLY A 422 -19.62 2.62 -7.16
CA GLY A 422 -19.25 1.44 -6.37
C GLY A 422 -20.45 0.55 -5.98
N ARG A 423 -20.25 -0.34 -5.00
CA ARG A 423 -21.36 -1.13 -4.41
C ARG A 423 -22.29 -0.30 -3.50
N GLY A 424 -21.86 0.91 -3.11
CA GLY A 424 -22.63 1.85 -2.30
C GLY A 424 -23.44 2.84 -3.15
N ALA A 425 -23.96 3.89 -2.51
CA ALA A 425 -24.60 5.00 -3.22
C ALA A 425 -23.58 5.69 -4.14
N ALA A 426 -24.00 6.09 -5.34
CA ALA A 426 -23.13 6.81 -6.27
C ALA A 426 -22.71 8.16 -5.68
N GLN A 427 -21.44 8.51 -5.83
CA GLN A 427 -20.84 9.73 -5.30
C GLN A 427 -20.07 10.46 -6.39
N VAL A 428 -19.90 11.77 -6.21
CA VAL A 428 -19.00 12.60 -7.02
C VAL A 428 -17.79 12.96 -6.16
N VAL A 429 -16.62 12.53 -6.59
CA VAL A 429 -15.34 12.89 -5.97
C VAL A 429 -14.85 14.17 -6.62
N LEU A 430 -14.56 15.17 -5.79
CA LEU A 430 -14.09 16.49 -6.20
C LEU A 430 -12.66 16.68 -5.72
N THR A 431 -11.83 17.29 -6.56
CA THR A 431 -10.50 17.75 -6.18
C THR A 431 -10.23 19.12 -6.77
N TRP A 432 -9.54 19.99 -6.04
CA TRP A 432 -9.19 21.33 -6.47
C TRP A 432 -7.83 21.77 -5.92
N SER A 433 -7.37 22.94 -6.34
CA SER A 433 -6.22 23.65 -5.79
C SER A 433 -6.68 24.95 -5.11
N PRO A 434 -6.03 25.40 -4.02
CA PRO A 434 -6.32 26.71 -3.42
C PRO A 434 -6.19 27.84 -4.45
N GLY A 435 -7.00 28.89 -4.32
CA GLY A 435 -6.88 30.10 -5.12
C GLY A 435 -5.77 31.04 -4.62
N PRO A 436 -5.43 32.11 -5.35
CA PRO A 436 -4.56 33.18 -4.83
C PRO A 436 -5.10 33.75 -3.50
N LEU A 437 -4.22 34.23 -2.62
CA LEU A 437 -4.60 34.79 -1.30
C LEU A 437 -5.40 33.83 -0.40
N THR A 438 -5.34 32.51 -0.64
CA THR A 438 -5.98 31.52 0.23
C THR A 438 -5.06 31.18 1.41
N PRO A 439 -5.50 31.36 2.67
CA PRO A 439 -4.74 30.93 3.83
C PRO A 439 -4.46 29.42 3.82
N SER A 440 -3.38 28.98 4.48
CA SER A 440 -3.03 27.57 4.57
C SER A 440 -4.04 26.73 5.37
N ASP A 441 -4.79 27.38 6.27
CA ASP A 441 -5.84 26.81 7.10
C ASP A 441 -7.26 27.11 6.58
N ALA A 442 -7.38 27.49 5.30
CA ALA A 442 -8.67 27.81 4.70
C ALA A 442 -9.66 26.63 4.76
N THR A 443 -10.92 26.96 5.05
CA THR A 443 -12.03 26.01 4.97
C THR A 443 -12.79 26.21 3.67
N TYR A 444 -13.34 25.12 3.14
CA TYR A 444 -14.06 25.10 1.88
C TYR A 444 -15.52 24.72 2.12
N ALA A 445 -16.45 25.42 1.47
CA ALA A 445 -17.84 25.03 1.37
C ALA A 445 -18.07 24.42 -0.02
N ILE A 446 -18.44 23.14 -0.05
CA ILE A 446 -18.83 22.41 -1.24
C ILE A 446 -20.35 22.41 -1.29
N VAL A 447 -20.90 23.13 -2.25
CA VAL A 447 -22.35 23.31 -2.40
C VAL A 447 -22.79 22.55 -3.63
N SER A 448 -23.87 21.77 -3.51
CA SER A 448 -24.43 21.00 -4.62
C SER A 448 -25.90 21.30 -4.87
N ARG A 449 -26.28 21.29 -6.15
CA ARG A 449 -27.63 21.55 -6.66
C ARG A 449 -27.91 20.71 -7.90
N ARG A 450 -29.19 20.52 -8.24
CA ARG A 450 -29.64 19.71 -9.39
C ARG A 450 -30.24 20.52 -10.54
N ASP A 451 -30.55 21.80 -10.31
CA ASP A 451 -31.25 22.68 -11.24
C ASP A 451 -30.32 23.71 -11.91
N ARG A 452 -29.31 24.20 -11.18
CA ARG A 452 -28.33 25.18 -11.65
C ARG A 452 -27.05 25.15 -10.83
N VAL A 453 -26.02 25.86 -11.30
CA VAL A 453 -24.78 26.13 -10.54
C VAL A 453 -25.09 26.95 -9.27
N PRO A 454 -24.58 26.53 -8.08
CA PRO A 454 -24.70 27.33 -6.86
C PRO A 454 -23.99 28.68 -6.96
N LEU A 455 -24.60 29.74 -6.44
CA LEU A 455 -24.09 31.11 -6.53
C LEU A 455 -23.34 31.59 -5.28
N HIS A 456 -23.63 31.02 -4.11
CA HIS A 456 -22.98 31.37 -2.85
C HIS A 456 -22.90 30.15 -1.90
N PRO A 457 -22.11 30.19 -0.81
CA PRO A 457 -21.85 29.04 0.08
C PRO A 457 -23.07 28.42 0.80
N GLY A 458 -24.24 29.04 0.71
CA GLY A 458 -25.50 28.56 1.30
C GLY A 458 -26.58 28.25 0.27
N ASP A 459 -26.25 28.26 -1.02
CA ASP A 459 -27.18 28.10 -2.13
C ASP A 459 -27.36 26.62 -2.52
N GLY A 460 -27.75 25.75 -1.58
CA GLY A 460 -27.95 24.32 -1.86
C GLY A 460 -27.58 23.40 -0.69
N ASP A 461 -27.29 22.14 -1.01
CA ASP A 461 -26.80 21.16 -0.03
C ASP A 461 -25.31 21.40 0.21
N VAL A 462 -24.92 21.73 1.44
CA VAL A 462 -23.57 22.18 1.81
C VAL A 462 -22.81 21.10 2.58
N VAL A 463 -21.56 20.88 2.19
CA VAL A 463 -20.58 20.10 2.93
C VAL A 463 -19.35 20.98 3.16
N GLU A 464 -18.93 21.12 4.42
CA GLU A 464 -17.69 21.82 4.75
C GLU A 464 -16.50 20.85 4.75
N SER A 465 -15.35 21.31 4.25
CA SER A 465 -14.09 20.55 4.24
C SER A 465 -12.91 21.44 4.59
N GLY A 466 -11.99 20.92 5.41
CA GLY A 466 -10.66 21.52 5.62
C GLY A 466 -9.60 20.98 4.64
N SER A 467 -10.00 20.18 3.65
CA SER A 467 -9.14 19.56 2.63
C SER A 467 -9.47 20.13 1.25
N THR A 468 -8.57 19.93 0.29
CA THR A 468 -8.78 20.26 -1.13
C THR A 468 -9.41 19.12 -1.94
N SER A 469 -10.14 18.24 -1.23
CA SER A 469 -10.96 17.17 -1.79
C SER A 469 -12.23 16.97 -0.96
N ALA A 470 -13.29 16.50 -1.63
CA ALA A 470 -14.56 16.17 -0.99
C ALA A 470 -15.35 15.15 -1.82
N GLU A 471 -16.22 14.41 -1.14
CA GLU A 471 -17.20 13.51 -1.74
C GLU A 471 -18.60 14.10 -1.59
N VAL A 472 -19.35 14.15 -2.68
CA VAL A 472 -20.74 14.63 -2.69
C VAL A 472 -21.65 13.49 -3.11
N ALA A 473 -22.67 13.22 -2.29
CA ALA A 473 -23.68 12.23 -2.63
C ALA A 473 -24.51 12.70 -3.84
N THR A 474 -24.67 11.83 -4.83
CA THR A 474 -25.44 12.17 -6.05
C THR A 474 -26.95 12.27 -5.79
N GLY A 475 -27.46 11.40 -4.90
CA GLY A 475 -28.87 11.31 -4.50
C GLY A 475 -29.83 10.75 -5.55
N ALA A 476 -29.52 10.86 -6.85
CA ALA A 476 -30.33 10.30 -7.94
C ALA A 476 -29.48 10.02 -9.19
N SER A 477 -30.01 9.23 -10.12
CA SER A 477 -29.41 8.93 -11.42
C SER A 477 -30.20 9.57 -12.56
N GLY A 478 -29.57 9.77 -13.72
CA GLY A 478 -30.17 10.46 -14.86
C GLY A 478 -30.35 11.96 -14.64
N ILE A 479 -29.50 12.57 -13.81
CA ILE A 479 -29.51 14.01 -13.49
C ILE A 479 -28.13 14.62 -13.74
N THR A 480 -28.09 15.93 -13.95
CA THR A 480 -26.85 16.71 -13.91
C THR A 480 -26.72 17.30 -12.52
N LEU A 481 -25.62 16.97 -11.82
CA LEU A 481 -25.30 17.56 -10.54
C LEU A 481 -24.37 18.75 -10.77
N HIS A 482 -24.78 19.93 -10.31
CA HIS A 482 -23.97 21.13 -10.32
C HIS A 482 -23.33 21.31 -8.95
N VAL A 483 -22.01 21.44 -8.90
CA VAL A 483 -21.27 21.63 -7.67
C VAL A 483 -20.44 22.90 -7.77
N ALA A 484 -20.40 23.69 -6.70
CA ALA A 484 -19.48 24.81 -6.56
C ALA A 484 -18.68 24.70 -5.26
N VAL A 485 -17.41 25.07 -5.32
CA VAL A 485 -16.50 25.12 -4.17
C VAL A 485 -16.14 26.56 -3.88
N PHE A 486 -16.35 26.99 -2.64
CA PHE A 486 -16.02 28.33 -2.14
C PHE A 486 -14.95 28.19 -1.06
N ALA A 487 -13.96 29.07 -1.03
CA ALA A 487 -12.92 29.11 0.01
C ALA A 487 -13.24 30.23 1.02
N LYS A 488 -12.96 29.99 2.30
CA LYS A 488 -13.13 30.96 3.38
C LYS A 488 -11.77 31.47 3.86
N GLY A 489 -11.62 32.78 3.95
CA GLY A 489 -10.42 33.46 4.43
C GLY A 489 -10.71 34.93 4.75
N GLY A 490 -10.03 35.52 5.73
CA GLY A 490 -10.22 36.94 6.10
C GLY A 490 -11.65 37.30 6.54
N GLY A 491 -12.46 36.33 6.95
CA GLY A 491 -13.87 36.53 7.31
C GLY A 491 -14.85 36.59 6.13
N ALA A 492 -14.36 36.47 4.88
CA ALA A 492 -15.16 36.46 3.66
C ALA A 492 -15.03 35.13 2.89
N TRP A 493 -15.98 34.90 2.00
CA TRP A 493 -15.95 33.78 1.05
C TRP A 493 -15.43 34.26 -0.31
N SER A 494 -14.68 33.40 -0.99
CA SER A 494 -14.30 33.62 -2.39
C SER A 494 -15.48 33.47 -3.35
N GLN A 495 -15.25 33.79 -4.62
CA GLN A 495 -16.13 33.37 -5.71
C GLN A 495 -16.10 31.85 -5.87
N GLY A 496 -17.22 31.26 -6.28
CA GLY A 496 -17.34 29.82 -6.45
C GLY A 496 -16.63 29.30 -7.70
N ALA A 497 -15.82 28.25 -7.54
CA ALA A 497 -15.37 27.43 -8.65
C ALA A 497 -16.42 26.35 -8.92
N ALA A 498 -17.03 26.32 -10.11
CA ALA A 498 -18.15 25.44 -10.40
C ALA A 498 -17.85 24.40 -11.48
N ILE A 499 -18.45 23.22 -11.33
CA ILE A 499 -18.41 22.13 -12.31
C ILE A 499 -19.75 21.39 -12.34
N SER A 500 -20.10 20.81 -13.48
CA SER A 500 -21.33 20.04 -13.65
C SER A 500 -20.99 18.62 -14.07
N VAL A 501 -21.62 17.63 -13.44
CA VAL A 501 -21.37 16.20 -13.66
C VAL A 501 -22.67 15.48 -13.98
N ASP A 502 -22.71 14.80 -15.12
CA ASP A 502 -23.86 13.97 -15.51
C ASP A 502 -23.78 12.62 -14.76
N ILE A 503 -24.79 12.30 -13.96
CA ILE A 503 -24.85 11.08 -13.13
C ILE A 503 -25.54 9.96 -13.91
N ALA A 504 -24.74 9.15 -14.60
CA ALA A 504 -25.17 8.06 -15.48
C ALA A 504 -24.50 6.75 -15.09
N PRO A 505 -24.98 6.03 -14.04
CA PRO A 505 -24.34 4.81 -13.57
C PRO A 505 -24.36 3.71 -14.65
N PRO A 506 -23.32 2.85 -14.70
CA PRO A 506 -23.33 1.69 -15.57
C PRO A 506 -24.37 0.65 -15.13
N VAL A 507 -24.62 -0.35 -15.98
CA VAL A 507 -25.41 -1.51 -15.59
C VAL A 507 -24.70 -2.29 -14.48
N ALA A 508 -25.45 -2.85 -13.53
CA ALA A 508 -24.90 -3.67 -12.46
C ALA A 508 -25.05 -5.17 -12.76
N GLY A 509 -24.17 -6.00 -12.19
CA GLY A 509 -24.30 -7.46 -12.25
C GLY A 509 -24.23 -8.06 -13.66
N PHE A 510 -23.45 -7.46 -14.57
CA PHE A 510 -23.30 -8.00 -15.92
C PHE A 510 -22.57 -9.35 -15.88
N ALA A 511 -23.27 -10.41 -16.28
CA ALA A 511 -22.77 -11.77 -16.28
C ALA A 511 -23.07 -12.44 -17.61
N LEU A 512 -22.14 -13.30 -18.05
CA LEU A 512 -22.27 -14.08 -19.29
C LEU A 512 -22.26 -15.58 -18.95
N GLN A 513 -23.09 -16.33 -19.67
CA GLN A 513 -23.13 -17.79 -19.66
C GLN A 513 -23.09 -18.29 -21.11
N GLY A 514 -22.23 -19.27 -21.40
CA GLY A 514 -21.96 -19.72 -22.76
C GLY A 514 -22.10 -21.22 -22.85
N ARG A 515 -22.91 -21.71 -23.80
CA ARG A 515 -23.14 -23.13 -24.04
C ARG A 515 -23.51 -23.38 -25.50
N ASP A 516 -22.87 -24.37 -26.11
CA ASP A 516 -23.23 -24.93 -27.42
C ASP A 516 -23.46 -23.87 -28.50
N GLY A 517 -22.47 -22.98 -28.66
CA GLY A 517 -22.54 -21.88 -29.63
C GLY A 517 -23.60 -20.82 -29.31
N ALA A 518 -24.14 -20.79 -28.09
CA ALA A 518 -24.99 -19.72 -27.62
C ALA A 518 -24.39 -19.01 -26.40
N VAL A 519 -24.59 -17.70 -26.33
CA VAL A 519 -24.27 -16.87 -25.16
C VAL A 519 -25.53 -16.22 -24.64
N ARG A 520 -25.77 -16.36 -23.34
CA ARG A 520 -26.77 -15.61 -22.59
C ARG A 520 -26.07 -14.59 -21.72
N GLY A 521 -26.38 -13.30 -21.91
CA GLY A 521 -25.95 -12.24 -21.03
C GLY A 521 -27.11 -11.75 -20.16
N THR A 522 -26.82 -11.44 -18.90
CA THR A 522 -27.78 -10.88 -17.94
C THR A 522 -27.18 -9.71 -17.17
N TRP A 523 -27.99 -8.71 -16.86
CA TRP A 523 -27.61 -7.55 -16.04
C TRP A 523 -28.83 -6.99 -15.31
N VAL A 524 -28.58 -6.13 -14.33
CA VAL A 524 -29.60 -5.31 -13.67
C VAL A 524 -29.77 -4.02 -14.46
N HIS A 525 -30.97 -3.82 -15.03
CA HIS A 525 -31.31 -2.59 -15.74
C HIS A 525 -31.42 -1.41 -14.76
N PRO A 526 -30.64 -0.34 -14.92
CA PRO A 526 -30.75 0.83 -14.05
C PRO A 526 -32.13 1.48 -14.17
N SER A 527 -32.77 1.84 -13.07
CA SER A 527 -34.16 2.31 -13.04
C SER A 527 -34.39 3.62 -13.82
N ALA A 528 -33.39 4.51 -13.84
CA ALA A 528 -33.45 5.79 -14.55
C ALA A 528 -32.92 5.71 -16.01
N ALA A 529 -32.37 4.57 -16.43
CA ALA A 529 -31.89 4.41 -17.80
C ALA A 529 -33.09 4.33 -18.76
N ARG A 530 -33.00 5.03 -19.89
CA ARG A 530 -34.00 4.98 -20.97
C ARG A 530 -33.89 3.68 -21.76
N SER A 531 -32.66 3.22 -21.97
CA SER A 531 -32.35 2.00 -22.73
C SER A 531 -30.96 1.49 -22.38
N VAL A 532 -30.72 0.21 -22.66
CA VAL A 532 -29.39 -0.41 -22.60
C VAL A 532 -29.03 -0.91 -23.99
N ARG A 533 -27.76 -0.80 -24.37
CA ARG A 533 -27.21 -1.32 -25.62
C ARG A 533 -26.10 -2.30 -25.30
N VAL A 534 -26.18 -3.49 -25.90
CA VAL A 534 -25.13 -4.51 -25.84
C VAL A 534 -24.51 -4.60 -27.22
N CYS A 535 -23.18 -4.58 -27.28
CA CYS A 535 -22.43 -4.71 -28.52
C CYS A 535 -21.39 -5.83 -28.41
N ARG A 536 -21.21 -6.59 -29.49
CA ARG A 536 -20.12 -7.52 -29.73
C ARG A 536 -19.32 -6.99 -30.92
N ASP A 537 -18.03 -6.68 -30.72
CA ASP A 537 -17.18 -6.10 -31.77
C ASP A 537 -17.83 -4.88 -32.46
N ASP A 538 -18.40 -3.97 -31.65
CA ASP A 538 -19.18 -2.79 -32.07
C ASP A 538 -20.48 -3.06 -32.86
N VAL A 539 -20.88 -4.34 -32.99
CA VAL A 539 -22.16 -4.75 -33.59
C VAL A 539 -23.23 -4.95 -32.52
N ASP A 540 -24.43 -4.42 -32.75
CA ASP A 540 -25.53 -4.53 -31.80
C ASP A 540 -26.07 -5.94 -31.66
N VAL A 541 -26.17 -6.37 -30.41
CA VAL A 541 -26.77 -7.65 -30.03
C VAL A 541 -28.24 -7.41 -29.72
N ARG A 542 -29.10 -8.23 -30.31
CA ARG A 542 -30.55 -8.17 -30.06
C ARG A 542 -30.87 -8.60 -28.64
N LEU A 543 -31.58 -7.76 -27.91
CA LEU A 543 -31.99 -8.04 -26.53
C LEU A 543 -33.28 -8.87 -26.49
N GLU A 544 -33.40 -9.77 -25.52
CA GLU A 544 -34.65 -10.51 -25.23
C GLU A 544 -35.57 -9.71 -24.30
N GLY A 545 -35.02 -8.72 -23.59
CA GLY A 545 -35.71 -7.83 -22.66
C GLY A 545 -34.77 -6.78 -22.07
N PRO A 546 -35.21 -6.00 -21.07
CA PRO A 546 -34.41 -4.90 -20.51
C PRO A 546 -33.16 -5.36 -19.75
N GLY A 547 -33.07 -6.63 -19.34
CA GLY A 547 -31.98 -7.17 -18.52
C GLY A 547 -31.30 -8.41 -19.08
N ALA A 548 -31.58 -8.80 -20.32
CA ALA A 548 -31.02 -10.03 -20.90
C ALA A 548 -30.91 -10.00 -22.43
N PHE A 549 -29.94 -10.74 -22.96
CA PHE A 549 -29.84 -11.11 -24.37
C PHE A 549 -29.48 -12.59 -24.51
N VAL A 550 -29.81 -13.17 -25.67
CA VAL A 550 -29.31 -14.48 -26.10
C VAL A 550 -28.86 -14.36 -27.55
N GLU A 551 -27.59 -14.65 -27.80
CA GLU A 551 -27.02 -14.77 -29.14
C GLU A 551 -26.72 -16.25 -29.39
N LYS A 552 -27.10 -16.76 -30.56
CA LYS A 552 -26.98 -18.17 -30.97
C LYS A 552 -26.07 -18.26 -32.19
N ASP A 553 -25.78 -19.49 -32.61
CA ASP A 553 -25.02 -19.79 -33.84
C ASP A 553 -23.61 -19.17 -33.82
N LEU A 554 -23.03 -19.03 -32.62
CA LEU A 554 -21.66 -18.58 -32.39
C LEU A 554 -20.69 -19.76 -32.49
N ASP A 555 -19.51 -19.52 -33.05
CA ASP A 555 -18.46 -20.53 -33.12
C ASP A 555 -17.98 -20.92 -31.72
N PRO A 556 -18.19 -22.18 -31.30
CA PRO A 556 -17.72 -22.62 -30.00
C PRO A 556 -16.19 -22.63 -29.94
N GLY A 557 -15.64 -22.27 -28.78
CA GLY A 557 -14.19 -22.15 -28.56
C GLY A 557 -13.60 -20.80 -28.96
N THR A 558 -14.40 -19.88 -29.52
CA THR A 558 -13.95 -18.50 -29.80
C THR A 558 -14.17 -17.61 -28.59
N ARG A 559 -13.15 -16.84 -28.18
CA ARG A 559 -13.31 -15.82 -27.13
C ARG A 559 -14.07 -14.64 -27.71
N ILE A 560 -15.16 -14.27 -27.05
CA ILE A 560 -16.05 -13.19 -27.43
C ILE A 560 -16.09 -12.16 -26.29
N ILE A 561 -16.05 -10.87 -26.64
CA ILE A 561 -16.18 -9.77 -25.68
C ILE A 561 -17.49 -9.05 -25.96
N TYR A 562 -18.32 -8.94 -24.93
CA TYR A 562 -19.52 -8.12 -24.96
C TYR A 562 -19.27 -6.84 -24.17
N THR A 563 -19.69 -5.72 -24.75
CA THR A 563 -19.70 -4.41 -24.10
C THR A 563 -21.14 -3.97 -23.89
N ILE A 564 -21.42 -3.32 -22.76
CA ILE A 564 -22.75 -2.87 -22.41
C ILE A 564 -22.69 -1.43 -21.90
N ARG A 565 -23.62 -0.60 -22.39
CA ARG A 565 -23.81 0.81 -21.97
C ARG A 565 -25.27 1.07 -21.67
N ALA A 566 -25.55 1.77 -20.58
CA ALA A 566 -26.85 2.33 -20.30
C ALA A 566 -26.94 3.74 -20.87
N TYR A 567 -28.08 4.13 -21.41
CA TYR A 567 -28.34 5.45 -21.96
C TYR A 567 -29.42 6.13 -21.14
N TYR A 568 -29.12 7.33 -20.66
CA TYR A 568 -29.99 8.14 -19.82
C TYR A 568 -30.46 9.36 -20.61
N ARG A 569 -31.71 9.76 -20.37
CA ARG A 569 -32.22 11.04 -20.85
C ARG A 569 -32.11 12.04 -19.72
N MET A 570 -31.26 13.05 -19.90
CA MET A 570 -31.00 14.09 -18.93
C MET A 570 -32.15 15.11 -18.88
N PRO A 571 -32.28 15.91 -17.81
CA PRO A 571 -33.35 16.92 -17.68
C PRO A 571 -33.35 17.98 -18.78
N ASP A 572 -32.17 18.30 -19.33
CA ASP A 572 -31.99 19.23 -20.46
C ASP A 572 -32.35 18.60 -21.83
N GLY A 573 -32.79 17.34 -21.84
CA GLY A 573 -33.17 16.60 -23.03
C GLY A 573 -32.02 15.87 -23.74
N ARG A 574 -30.75 16.07 -23.32
CA ARG A 574 -29.60 15.34 -23.87
C ARG A 574 -29.70 13.85 -23.52
N THR A 575 -29.12 13.02 -24.39
CA THR A 575 -28.90 11.60 -24.10
C THR A 575 -27.44 11.39 -23.73
N VAL A 576 -27.18 10.82 -22.57
CA VAL A 576 -25.84 10.52 -22.06
C VAL A 576 -25.68 9.02 -21.85
N SER A 577 -24.55 8.47 -22.28
CA SER A 577 -24.21 7.07 -22.03
C SER A 577 -23.41 6.92 -20.73
N SER A 578 -23.66 5.84 -20.00
CA SER A 578 -22.82 5.41 -18.89
C SER A 578 -21.41 5.05 -19.35
N PRO A 579 -20.44 4.93 -18.42
CA PRO A 579 -19.23 4.16 -18.66
C PRO A 579 -19.54 2.77 -19.20
N VAL A 580 -18.62 2.23 -20.01
CA VAL A 580 -18.76 0.89 -20.60
C VAL A 580 -18.44 -0.18 -19.56
N VAL A 581 -19.27 -1.21 -19.48
CA VAL A 581 -18.93 -2.45 -18.77
C VAL A 581 -18.65 -3.51 -19.83
N SER A 582 -17.62 -4.34 -19.62
CA SER A 582 -17.30 -5.42 -20.53
C SER A 582 -17.19 -6.75 -19.79
N ALA A 583 -17.57 -7.82 -20.48
CA ALA A 583 -17.37 -9.17 -20.02
C ALA A 583 -16.94 -10.04 -21.21
N ALA A 584 -16.02 -10.96 -20.96
CA ALA A 584 -15.53 -11.89 -21.97
C ALA A 584 -15.99 -13.31 -21.64
N ILE A 585 -16.32 -14.08 -22.67
CA ILE A 585 -16.67 -15.48 -22.54
C ILE A 585 -16.14 -16.27 -23.73
N GLN A 586 -15.83 -17.54 -23.51
CA GLN A 586 -15.49 -18.49 -24.56
C GLN A 586 -16.51 -19.63 -24.48
N PRO A 587 -17.58 -19.60 -25.30
CA PRO A 587 -18.62 -20.63 -25.25
C PRO A 587 -18.03 -21.96 -25.68
N LEU A 588 -18.04 -22.97 -24.82
CA LEU A 588 -17.53 -24.29 -25.19
C LEU A 588 -18.63 -25.08 -25.90
N LYS A 589 -18.22 -25.87 -26.90
CA LYS A 589 -19.10 -26.87 -27.52
C LYS A 589 -19.38 -27.93 -26.46
N ASP A 590 -20.65 -28.20 -26.19
CA ASP A 590 -21.01 -29.28 -25.29
C ASP A 590 -20.94 -30.62 -26.03
N VAL A 591 -20.86 -31.73 -25.31
CA VAL A 591 -20.88 -33.05 -25.96
C VAL A 591 -22.28 -33.36 -26.48
N ALA A 592 -22.39 -33.94 -27.68
CA ALA A 592 -23.66 -34.42 -28.20
C ALA A 592 -24.25 -35.54 -27.31
N PRO A 593 -25.59 -35.66 -27.20
CA PRO A 593 -26.19 -36.81 -26.54
C PRO A 593 -25.83 -38.09 -27.29
N LEU A 594 -25.52 -39.15 -26.55
CA LEU A 594 -25.24 -40.45 -27.13
C LEU A 594 -26.49 -40.98 -27.86
N ALA A 595 -26.33 -41.43 -29.11
CA ALA A 595 -27.46 -41.69 -30.00
C ALA A 595 -28.17 -43.04 -29.75
N ALA A 596 -27.42 -44.09 -29.41
CA ALA A 596 -27.97 -45.43 -29.21
C ALA A 596 -27.11 -46.27 -28.25
N LEU A 597 -27.79 -47.10 -27.44
CA LEU A 597 -27.21 -48.17 -26.63
C LEU A 597 -27.66 -49.52 -27.19
N ASP A 598 -26.73 -50.43 -27.45
CA ASP A 598 -27.04 -51.82 -27.74
C ASP A 598 -26.78 -52.67 -26.50
N VAL A 599 -27.78 -53.45 -26.06
CA VAL A 599 -27.72 -54.23 -24.82
C VAL A 599 -28.10 -55.66 -25.12
N ARG A 600 -27.18 -56.58 -24.82
CA ARG A 600 -27.38 -58.02 -25.00
C ARG A 600 -26.86 -58.80 -23.80
N ALA A 601 -27.36 -60.01 -23.61
CA ALA A 601 -26.76 -60.95 -22.67
C ALA A 601 -25.31 -61.25 -23.09
N ASP A 602 -24.40 -61.34 -22.12
CA ASP A 602 -23.02 -61.76 -22.38
C ASP A 602 -22.99 -63.29 -22.63
N PRO A 603 -22.69 -63.74 -23.85
CA PRO A 603 -22.76 -65.16 -24.21
C PRO A 603 -21.64 -66.00 -23.58
N ASP A 604 -20.53 -65.37 -23.17
CA ASP A 604 -19.31 -66.07 -22.73
C ASP A 604 -19.26 -66.23 -21.20
N ARG A 605 -19.93 -65.35 -20.46
CA ARG A 605 -19.90 -65.37 -18.97
C ARG A 605 -21.14 -65.95 -18.31
N GLY A 606 -22.30 -65.94 -18.99
CA GLY A 606 -23.58 -66.42 -18.43
C GLY A 606 -24.02 -65.66 -17.17
N GLY A 607 -25.03 -66.15 -16.43
CA GLY A 607 -25.27 -65.75 -15.03
C GLY A 607 -25.60 -64.27 -14.75
N GLY A 608 -26.30 -63.58 -15.66
CA GLY A 608 -26.75 -62.19 -15.47
C GLY A 608 -25.73 -61.12 -15.84
N TYR A 609 -24.67 -61.49 -16.56
CA TYR A 609 -23.81 -60.51 -17.23
C TYR A 609 -24.45 -59.99 -18.52
N VAL A 610 -24.39 -58.68 -18.71
CA VAL A 610 -24.80 -57.99 -19.93
C VAL A 610 -23.60 -57.34 -20.59
N LEU A 611 -23.62 -57.32 -21.91
CA LEU A 611 -22.73 -56.52 -22.73
C LEU A 611 -23.52 -55.32 -23.26
N VAL A 612 -23.05 -54.12 -22.91
CA VAL A 612 -23.61 -52.85 -23.38
C VAL A 612 -22.61 -52.21 -24.34
N GLU A 613 -22.99 -52.03 -25.60
CA GLU A 613 -22.14 -51.42 -26.62
C GLU A 613 -22.69 -50.05 -27.05
N TRP A 614 -21.78 -49.10 -27.32
CA TRP A 614 -22.14 -47.77 -27.80
C TRP A 614 -21.04 -47.12 -28.63
N VAL A 615 -21.40 -46.09 -29.37
CA VAL A 615 -20.47 -45.16 -30.03
C VAL A 615 -20.43 -43.88 -29.21
N SER A 616 -19.25 -43.51 -28.73
CA SER A 616 -19.07 -42.33 -27.90
C SER A 616 -19.08 -41.05 -28.75
N PRO A 617 -19.99 -40.09 -28.48
CA PRO A 617 -20.00 -38.80 -29.16
C PRO A 617 -18.74 -38.00 -28.80
N ASP A 618 -18.03 -37.51 -29.81
CA ASP A 618 -16.77 -36.76 -29.66
C ASP A 618 -15.71 -37.46 -28.75
N ARG A 619 -15.79 -38.79 -28.61
CA ARG A 619 -14.99 -39.63 -27.69
C ARG A 619 -15.12 -39.22 -26.21
N ALA A 620 -16.22 -38.59 -25.84
CA ALA A 620 -16.50 -38.27 -24.45
C ALA A 620 -16.62 -39.52 -23.56
N PRO A 621 -16.18 -39.44 -22.29
CA PRO A 621 -16.49 -40.47 -21.32
C PRO A 621 -18.00 -40.67 -21.19
N VAL A 622 -18.46 -41.92 -21.21
CA VAL A 622 -19.87 -42.26 -21.07
C VAL A 622 -20.08 -43.01 -19.77
N THR A 623 -21.01 -42.52 -18.96
CA THR A 623 -21.50 -43.21 -17.75
C THR A 623 -22.84 -43.84 -18.05
N ILE A 624 -23.02 -45.13 -17.71
CA ILE A 624 -24.31 -45.80 -17.80
C ILE A 624 -24.90 -45.91 -16.40
N VAL A 625 -26.14 -45.48 -16.24
CA VAL A 625 -26.90 -45.57 -14.98
C VAL A 625 -28.04 -46.56 -15.17
N ARG A 626 -28.26 -47.43 -14.17
CA ARG A 626 -29.38 -48.38 -14.12
C ARG A 626 -30.46 -47.89 -13.16
N THR A 627 -31.71 -48.14 -13.54
CA THR A 627 -32.93 -47.82 -12.76
C THR A 627 -33.97 -48.92 -12.94
N ARG A 628 -34.90 -49.04 -11.99
CA ARG A 628 -36.05 -49.97 -12.08
C ARG A 628 -37.21 -49.35 -12.85
N ASP A 629 -37.45 -48.06 -12.65
CA ASP A 629 -38.51 -47.31 -13.31
C ASP A 629 -37.98 -46.56 -14.54
N GLU A 630 -38.85 -46.27 -15.49
CA GLU A 630 -38.48 -45.53 -16.69
C GLU A 630 -38.03 -44.10 -16.32
N PRO A 631 -36.82 -43.67 -16.71
CA PRO A 631 -36.32 -42.35 -16.36
C PRO A 631 -37.11 -41.25 -17.10
N SER A 632 -37.51 -40.21 -16.36
CA SER A 632 -38.32 -39.08 -16.86
C SER A 632 -37.52 -38.02 -17.64
N MET A 633 -36.21 -38.20 -17.75
CA MET A 633 -35.31 -37.20 -18.31
C MET A 633 -35.30 -37.20 -19.83
N ARG A 634 -35.31 -36.00 -20.40
CA ARG A 634 -35.26 -35.79 -21.85
C ARG A 634 -33.84 -35.99 -22.39
N ILE A 635 -33.71 -36.66 -23.53
CA ILE A 635 -32.46 -36.77 -24.29
C ILE A 635 -31.93 -35.36 -24.66
N GLY A 636 -30.65 -35.12 -24.42
CA GLY A 636 -29.97 -33.82 -24.59
C GLY A 636 -30.03 -32.91 -23.36
N ALA A 637 -30.75 -33.30 -22.29
CA ALA A 637 -30.79 -32.54 -21.05
C ALA A 637 -29.41 -32.54 -20.35
N LEU A 638 -29.02 -31.38 -19.80
CA LEU A 638 -27.83 -31.25 -18.98
C LEU A 638 -28.14 -31.70 -17.54
N VAL A 639 -27.24 -32.50 -16.99
CA VAL A 639 -27.39 -33.17 -15.71
C VAL A 639 -26.14 -32.87 -14.88
N PRO A 640 -26.28 -32.05 -13.82
CA PRO A 640 -25.21 -31.87 -12.86
C PRO A 640 -24.81 -33.20 -12.22
N GLU A 641 -23.56 -33.36 -11.80
CA GLU A 641 -23.09 -34.61 -11.18
C GLU A 641 -23.90 -35.00 -9.93
N GLU A 642 -24.31 -34.02 -9.12
CA GLU A 642 -25.20 -34.22 -7.95
C GLU A 642 -26.58 -34.77 -8.32
N ARG A 643 -27.08 -34.43 -9.52
CA ARG A 643 -28.35 -34.97 -10.03
C ARG A 643 -28.15 -36.35 -10.67
N LEU A 644 -26.96 -36.63 -11.19
CA LEU A 644 -26.63 -37.95 -11.74
C LEU A 644 -26.62 -39.03 -10.65
N THR A 645 -26.09 -38.72 -9.46
CA THR A 645 -26.06 -39.67 -8.32
C THR A 645 -27.46 -40.01 -7.80
N THR A 646 -28.42 -39.10 -7.96
CA THR A 646 -29.83 -39.31 -7.57
C THR A 646 -30.70 -39.88 -8.70
N SER A 647 -30.16 -39.98 -9.93
CA SER A 647 -30.89 -40.48 -11.10
C SER A 647 -30.88 -42.01 -11.22
N GLY A 648 -30.12 -42.73 -10.38
CA GLY A 648 -30.03 -44.18 -10.36
C GLY A 648 -28.66 -44.67 -9.94
N GLU A 649 -28.42 -45.97 -10.04
CA GLU A 649 -27.13 -46.58 -9.71
C GLU A 649 -26.21 -46.62 -10.92
N ARG A 650 -24.94 -46.19 -10.77
CA ARG A 650 -23.95 -46.34 -11.86
C ARG A 650 -23.73 -47.84 -12.14
N LEU A 651 -23.84 -48.24 -13.40
CA LEU A 651 -23.58 -49.62 -13.82
C LEU A 651 -22.08 -49.86 -13.86
N VAL A 652 -21.56 -50.57 -12.86
CA VAL A 652 -20.13 -50.86 -12.72
C VAL A 652 -19.78 -52.16 -13.44
N GLY A 653 -18.70 -52.13 -14.23
CA GLY A 653 -18.18 -53.27 -14.97
C GLY A 653 -16.88 -52.94 -15.69
N THR A 654 -16.45 -53.84 -16.57
CA THR A 654 -15.23 -53.65 -17.36
C THR A 654 -15.56 -52.99 -18.69
N VAL A 655 -15.04 -51.77 -18.91
CA VAL A 655 -15.15 -51.07 -20.19
C VAL A 655 -13.96 -51.44 -21.06
N ARG A 656 -14.21 -51.81 -22.32
CA ARG A 656 -13.21 -52.06 -23.35
C ARG A 656 -13.51 -51.22 -24.58
N GLN A 657 -12.47 -50.63 -25.15
CA GLN A 657 -12.56 -49.99 -26.45
C GLN A 657 -12.55 -51.05 -27.57
N VAL A 658 -13.61 -51.06 -28.39
CA VAL A 658 -13.78 -52.00 -29.51
C VAL A 658 -13.20 -51.42 -30.81
N SER A 659 -13.36 -50.11 -31.02
CA SER A 659 -12.77 -49.36 -32.13
C SER A 659 -12.47 -47.91 -31.71
N ARG A 660 -12.06 -47.04 -32.64
CA ARG A 660 -11.70 -45.63 -32.37
C ARG A 660 -12.73 -44.84 -31.54
N ASP A 661 -14.01 -45.13 -31.72
CA ASP A 661 -15.14 -44.44 -31.10
C ASP A 661 -16.17 -45.41 -30.47
N ARG A 662 -16.03 -46.72 -30.67
CA ARG A 662 -16.93 -47.75 -30.12
C ARG A 662 -16.38 -48.35 -28.84
N TYR A 663 -17.25 -48.46 -27.84
CA TYR A 663 -16.95 -49.02 -26.52
C TYR A 663 -17.95 -50.10 -26.16
N ALA A 664 -17.51 -51.03 -25.32
CA ALA A 664 -18.33 -52.08 -24.74
C ALA A 664 -18.10 -52.16 -23.23
N LEU A 665 -19.19 -52.23 -22.45
CA LEU A 665 -19.20 -52.46 -21.01
C LEU A 665 -19.73 -53.86 -20.74
N THR A 666 -18.93 -54.71 -20.11
CA THR A 666 -19.39 -55.97 -19.51
C THR A 666 -19.69 -55.74 -18.05
N ALA A 667 -20.95 -55.87 -17.63
CA ALA A 667 -21.38 -55.64 -16.26
C ALA A 667 -22.37 -56.71 -15.78
N LYS A 668 -22.38 -56.97 -14.47
CA LYS A 668 -23.35 -57.88 -13.86
C LYS A 668 -24.59 -57.11 -13.41
N LEU A 669 -25.76 -57.56 -13.87
CA LEU A 669 -27.05 -57.05 -13.44
C LEU A 669 -27.76 -58.09 -12.55
N PRO A 670 -28.39 -57.68 -11.44
CA PRO A 670 -29.28 -58.56 -10.71
C PRO A 670 -30.47 -58.99 -11.58
N THR A 671 -31.05 -60.14 -11.25
CA THR A 671 -32.31 -60.61 -11.84
C THR A 671 -33.39 -59.54 -11.78
N GLY A 672 -34.13 -59.37 -12.87
CA GLY A 672 -35.23 -58.43 -12.99
C GLY A 672 -35.12 -57.51 -14.21
N HIS A 673 -36.06 -56.59 -14.27
CA HIS A 673 -36.22 -55.61 -15.34
C HIS A 673 -35.47 -54.30 -15.01
N TRP A 674 -34.76 -53.76 -16.00
CA TRP A 674 -33.87 -52.61 -15.83
C TRP A 674 -33.91 -51.67 -17.03
N PHE A 675 -33.88 -50.36 -16.74
CA PHE A 675 -33.59 -49.31 -17.71
C PHE A 675 -32.14 -48.83 -17.54
N LEU A 676 -31.40 -48.85 -18.64
CA LEU A 676 -30.03 -48.36 -18.74
C LEU A 676 -30.03 -47.02 -19.50
N SER A 677 -29.52 -45.96 -18.87
CA SER A 677 -29.42 -44.63 -19.48
C SER A 677 -27.96 -44.20 -19.60
N ALA A 678 -27.57 -43.74 -20.79
CA ALA A 678 -26.25 -43.22 -21.06
C ALA A 678 -26.14 -41.73 -20.74
N PHE A 679 -24.98 -41.32 -20.25
CA PHE A 679 -24.63 -39.94 -19.93
C PHE A 679 -23.24 -39.63 -20.48
N SER A 680 -23.17 -38.76 -21.47
CA SER A 680 -21.89 -38.29 -22.03
C SER A 680 -21.36 -37.14 -21.19
N LEU A 681 -20.12 -37.21 -20.74
CA LEU A 681 -19.49 -36.13 -19.97
C LEU A 681 -18.88 -35.08 -20.90
N GLY A 682 -19.46 -33.89 -20.91
CA GLY A 682 -18.96 -32.71 -21.62
C GLY A 682 -18.36 -31.66 -20.67
N PRO A 683 -17.85 -30.53 -21.21
CA PRO A 683 -17.29 -29.45 -20.40
C PRO A 683 -18.31 -28.78 -19.47
N SER A 684 -19.61 -28.86 -19.80
CA SER A 684 -20.69 -28.24 -19.02
C SER A 684 -21.33 -29.20 -18.00
N GLY A 685 -20.92 -30.48 -17.97
CA GLY A 685 -21.53 -31.54 -17.15
C GLY A 685 -21.97 -32.74 -17.99
N TYR A 686 -22.87 -33.57 -17.44
CA TYR A 686 -23.36 -34.76 -18.14
C TYR A 686 -24.52 -34.43 -19.06
N VAL A 687 -24.51 -34.93 -20.28
CA VAL A 687 -25.62 -34.82 -21.22
C VAL A 687 -26.35 -36.16 -21.29
N ALA A 688 -27.64 -36.16 -20.97
CA ALA A 688 -28.49 -37.34 -21.04
C ALA A 688 -28.60 -37.85 -22.50
N GLY A 689 -28.20 -39.09 -22.73
CA GLY A 689 -28.18 -39.74 -24.03
C GLY A 689 -29.24 -40.84 -24.17
N ALA A 690 -28.97 -41.79 -25.05
CA ALA A 690 -29.86 -42.90 -25.32
C ALA A 690 -30.12 -43.76 -24.09
N ARG A 691 -31.26 -44.42 -24.14
CA ARG A 691 -31.73 -45.36 -23.14
C ARG A 691 -32.00 -46.71 -23.79
N ALA A 692 -31.72 -47.78 -23.06
CA ALA A 692 -32.04 -49.14 -23.44
C ALA A 692 -32.74 -49.84 -22.28
N GLU A 693 -33.65 -50.75 -22.64
CA GLU A 693 -34.37 -51.61 -21.71
C GLU A 693 -33.73 -52.99 -21.75
N THR A 694 -33.58 -53.64 -20.61
CA THR A 694 -33.07 -55.02 -20.53
C THR A 694 -33.70 -55.78 -19.37
N MET A 695 -33.76 -57.10 -19.50
CA MET A 695 -34.22 -57.97 -18.41
C MET A 695 -33.25 -59.13 -18.23
N VAL A 696 -32.82 -59.33 -16.98
CA VAL A 696 -32.02 -60.48 -16.57
C VAL A 696 -32.95 -61.53 -15.98
N ILE A 697 -33.04 -62.67 -16.65
CA ILE A 697 -33.81 -63.85 -16.23
C ILE A 697 -32.82 -64.88 -15.66
N PRO A 698 -33.12 -65.55 -14.53
CA PRO A 698 -32.25 -66.62 -14.06
C PRO A 698 -32.16 -67.74 -15.11
N GLY A 699 -30.97 -68.34 -15.22
CA GLY A 699 -30.73 -69.46 -16.14
C GLY A 699 -31.43 -70.73 -15.67
N ILE A 700 -31.61 -71.68 -16.59
CA ILE A 700 -32.10 -73.02 -16.25
C ILE A 700 -31.00 -73.79 -15.51
N GLU A 701 -31.38 -74.50 -14.45
CA GLU A 701 -30.47 -75.22 -13.56
C GLU A 701 -30.84 -76.72 -13.47
N GLN A 702 -29.91 -77.55 -12.96
CA GLN A 702 -30.10 -78.98 -12.70
C GLN A 702 -30.69 -79.75 -13.90
N VAL A 703 -30.09 -79.58 -15.08
CA VAL A 703 -30.51 -80.32 -16.28
C VAL A 703 -30.08 -81.78 -16.15
N ASP A 704 -31.06 -82.69 -16.08
CA ASP A 704 -30.87 -84.13 -16.11
C ASP A 704 -31.13 -84.66 -17.52
N VAL A 705 -30.20 -85.49 -18.00
CA VAL A 705 -30.20 -86.04 -19.36
C VAL A 705 -30.32 -87.55 -19.30
N GLN A 706 -31.35 -88.10 -19.94
CA GLN A 706 -31.55 -89.55 -20.02
C GLN A 706 -31.71 -89.99 -21.47
N ARG A 707 -30.84 -90.88 -21.94
CA ARG A 707 -30.89 -91.44 -23.29
C ARG A 707 -31.35 -92.90 -23.27
N ALA A 708 -32.39 -93.19 -24.05
CA ALA A 708 -32.88 -94.53 -24.31
C ALA A 708 -32.86 -94.80 -25.84
N GLY A 709 -31.75 -95.35 -26.33
CA GLY A 709 -31.55 -95.59 -27.76
C GLY A 709 -31.56 -94.28 -28.57
N SER A 710 -32.54 -94.13 -29.45
CA SER A 710 -32.70 -92.97 -30.33
C SER A 710 -33.49 -91.81 -29.72
N GLU A 711 -34.02 -91.98 -28.50
CA GLU A 711 -34.77 -90.96 -27.77
C GLU A 711 -33.93 -90.37 -26.63
N VAL A 712 -33.97 -89.05 -26.51
CA VAL A 712 -33.37 -88.29 -25.42
C VAL A 712 -34.48 -87.61 -24.65
N ARG A 713 -34.44 -87.73 -23.32
CA ARG A 713 -35.31 -87.02 -22.38
C ARG A 713 -34.48 -86.02 -21.57
N LEU A 714 -34.96 -84.78 -21.50
CA LEU A 714 -34.39 -83.70 -20.71
C LEU A 714 -35.39 -83.23 -19.66
N THR A 715 -34.92 -83.07 -18.43
CA THR A 715 -35.66 -82.41 -17.34
C THR A 715 -34.77 -81.37 -16.69
N TRP A 716 -35.35 -80.32 -16.12
CA TRP A 716 -34.60 -79.27 -15.43
C TRP A 716 -35.43 -78.58 -14.35
N ASP A 717 -34.75 -77.84 -13.50
CA ASP A 717 -35.38 -76.96 -12.53
C ASP A 717 -35.71 -75.61 -13.17
N TRP A 718 -36.99 -75.26 -13.05
CA TRP A 718 -37.53 -74.01 -13.59
C TRP A 718 -37.17 -72.84 -12.67
N PRO A 719 -36.57 -71.77 -13.23
CA PRO A 719 -36.41 -70.52 -12.50
C PRO A 719 -37.73 -70.01 -11.92
N GLU A 720 -37.64 -69.32 -10.77
CA GLU A 720 -38.79 -68.71 -10.13
C GLU A 720 -39.47 -67.69 -11.09
N GLY A 721 -40.81 -67.76 -11.19
CA GLY A 721 -41.59 -66.89 -12.08
C GLY A 721 -41.48 -67.17 -13.59
N VAL A 722 -40.74 -68.20 -14.00
CA VAL A 722 -40.63 -68.62 -15.41
C VAL A 722 -41.50 -69.85 -15.68
N HIS A 723 -42.25 -69.79 -16.78
CA HIS A 723 -43.18 -70.85 -17.18
C HIS A 723 -42.91 -71.43 -18.57
N ASN A 724 -42.03 -70.82 -19.38
CA ASN A 724 -41.73 -71.23 -20.75
C ASN A 724 -40.22 -71.36 -20.95
N ALA A 725 -39.78 -72.35 -21.74
CA ALA A 725 -38.38 -72.54 -22.11
C ALA A 725 -38.26 -72.79 -23.61
N GLN A 726 -37.25 -72.20 -24.23
CA GLN A 726 -36.86 -72.45 -25.61
C GLN A 726 -35.79 -73.52 -25.61
N ILE A 727 -36.00 -74.56 -26.42
CA ILE A 727 -35.05 -75.64 -26.62
C ILE A 727 -34.63 -75.62 -28.08
N GLU A 728 -33.33 -75.52 -28.31
CA GLU A 728 -32.72 -75.68 -29.62
C GLU A 728 -31.87 -76.93 -29.58
N TRP A 729 -31.98 -77.78 -30.59
CA TRP A 729 -31.15 -78.98 -30.67
C TRP A 729 -30.63 -79.21 -32.07
N ARG A 730 -29.49 -79.91 -32.13
CA ARG A 730 -28.89 -80.37 -33.38
C ARG A 730 -28.36 -81.79 -33.18
N ALA A 731 -28.84 -82.71 -34.01
CA ALA A 731 -28.39 -84.09 -34.07
C ALA A 731 -28.31 -84.56 -35.53
N ALA A 732 -27.67 -85.71 -35.77
CA ALA A 732 -27.59 -86.28 -37.12
C ALA A 732 -28.97 -86.59 -37.74
N GLY A 733 -29.99 -86.87 -36.91
CA GLY A 733 -31.37 -87.11 -37.35
C GLY A 733 -32.20 -85.85 -37.60
N GLY A 734 -31.67 -84.65 -37.32
CA GLY A 734 -32.36 -83.38 -37.52
C GLY A 734 -31.95 -82.30 -36.51
N ALA A 735 -32.31 -81.06 -36.82
CA ALA A 735 -32.18 -79.92 -35.92
C ALA A 735 -33.54 -79.22 -35.79
N GLY A 736 -33.76 -78.53 -34.67
CA GLY A 736 -35.01 -77.82 -34.45
C GLY A 736 -34.96 -76.86 -33.28
N THR A 737 -35.99 -76.03 -33.21
CA THR A 737 -36.25 -75.11 -32.10
C THR A 737 -37.69 -75.30 -31.68
N THR A 738 -37.94 -75.44 -30.37
CA THR A 738 -39.29 -75.52 -29.83
C THR A 738 -39.41 -74.70 -28.54
N THR A 739 -40.65 -74.36 -28.17
CA THR A 739 -40.97 -73.81 -26.86
C THR A 739 -41.78 -74.85 -26.11
N ILE A 740 -41.44 -75.09 -24.85
CA ILE A 740 -42.23 -75.93 -23.94
C ILE A 740 -42.58 -75.13 -22.69
N ASP A 741 -43.80 -75.30 -22.20
CA ASP A 741 -44.21 -74.72 -20.93
C ASP A 741 -44.02 -75.72 -19.76
N ARG A 742 -43.94 -75.18 -18.54
CA ARG A 742 -43.69 -75.94 -17.31
C ARG A 742 -44.77 -76.98 -17.00
N HIS A 743 -46.03 -76.71 -17.37
CA HIS A 743 -47.12 -77.65 -17.14
C HIS A 743 -46.99 -78.86 -18.06
N THR A 744 -46.78 -78.62 -19.36
CA THR A 744 -46.55 -79.66 -20.36
C THR A 744 -45.32 -80.51 -20.01
N MET A 745 -44.20 -79.88 -19.63
CA MET A 745 -42.98 -80.61 -19.21
C MET A 745 -43.23 -81.52 -17.99
N ARG A 746 -44.02 -81.06 -17.01
CA ARG A 746 -44.38 -81.87 -15.82
C ARG A 746 -45.31 -83.03 -16.16
N ALA A 747 -46.33 -82.78 -16.99
CA ALA A 747 -47.28 -83.80 -17.42
C ALA A 747 -46.58 -84.93 -18.19
N ASP A 748 -45.62 -84.58 -19.05
CA ASP A 748 -44.88 -85.54 -19.89
C ASP A 748 -43.64 -86.13 -19.19
N GLY A 749 -43.33 -85.68 -17.97
CA GLY A 749 -42.16 -86.13 -17.22
C GLY A 749 -40.82 -85.75 -17.85
N GLY A 750 -40.77 -84.65 -18.61
CA GLY A 750 -39.60 -84.14 -19.33
C GLY A 750 -39.85 -83.91 -20.81
N TRP A 751 -39.01 -83.08 -21.44
CA TRP A 751 -39.03 -82.89 -22.89
C TRP A 751 -38.34 -84.06 -23.58
N ARG A 752 -38.98 -84.63 -24.61
CA ARG A 752 -38.47 -85.78 -25.36
C ARG A 752 -38.28 -85.47 -26.83
N VAL A 753 -37.17 -85.94 -27.37
CA VAL A 753 -36.89 -85.82 -28.81
C VAL A 753 -36.24 -87.10 -29.33
N ARG A 754 -36.65 -87.51 -30.53
CA ARG A 754 -35.96 -88.56 -31.28
C ARG A 754 -34.75 -87.96 -31.97
N SER A 755 -33.58 -88.07 -31.35
CA SER A 755 -32.31 -87.56 -31.89
C SER A 755 -31.60 -88.53 -32.84
N GLY A 756 -32.07 -89.77 -32.92
CA GLY A 756 -31.28 -90.87 -33.51
C GLY A 756 -30.19 -91.37 -32.55
N PRO A 757 -29.43 -92.42 -32.92
CA PRO A 757 -28.45 -93.05 -32.04
C PRO A 757 -27.14 -92.26 -31.88
N GLY A 758 -26.91 -91.23 -32.71
CA GLY A 758 -25.71 -90.39 -32.67
C GLY A 758 -25.74 -89.31 -31.57
N PRO A 759 -24.65 -88.54 -31.42
CA PRO A 759 -24.56 -87.44 -30.47
C PRO A 759 -25.53 -86.30 -30.82
N MET A 760 -25.85 -85.47 -29.82
CA MET A 760 -26.77 -84.34 -29.92
C MET A 760 -26.29 -83.15 -29.10
N ASP A 761 -26.27 -81.97 -29.71
CA ASP A 761 -26.09 -80.71 -29.00
C ASP A 761 -27.45 -80.14 -28.60
N VAL A 762 -27.57 -79.62 -27.39
CA VAL A 762 -28.77 -78.95 -26.91
C VAL A 762 -28.46 -77.59 -26.28
N VAL A 763 -29.34 -76.63 -26.53
CA VAL A 763 -29.35 -75.30 -25.92
C VAL A 763 -30.71 -75.07 -25.31
N ILE A 764 -30.76 -74.68 -24.04
CA ILE A 764 -32.01 -74.43 -23.32
C ILE A 764 -31.97 -73.03 -22.69
N SER A 765 -32.97 -72.22 -22.98
CA SER A 765 -33.12 -70.87 -22.39
C SER A 765 -34.50 -70.71 -21.78
N ALA A 766 -34.57 -70.16 -20.58
CA ALA A 766 -35.82 -69.71 -19.98
C ALA A 766 -36.38 -68.51 -20.77
N ILE A 767 -37.70 -68.48 -20.93
CA ILE A 767 -38.43 -67.43 -21.66
C ILE A 767 -39.29 -66.65 -20.66
N HIS A 768 -39.15 -65.34 -20.65
CA HIS A 768 -40.07 -64.44 -19.97
C HIS A 768 -40.68 -63.47 -20.97
N ASP A 769 -42.00 -63.49 -21.06
CA ASP A 769 -42.77 -62.60 -21.94
C ASP A 769 -43.35 -61.47 -21.08
N GLN A 770 -42.97 -60.23 -21.34
CA GLN A 770 -43.46 -59.04 -20.63
C GLN A 770 -43.69 -57.91 -21.63
N ALA A 771 -44.84 -57.24 -21.52
CA ALA A 771 -45.22 -56.10 -22.36
C ALA A 771 -45.09 -56.35 -23.88
N GLY A 772 -45.40 -57.57 -24.33
CA GLY A 772 -45.31 -57.97 -25.75
C GLY A 772 -43.89 -58.21 -26.27
N ARG A 773 -42.87 -58.18 -25.40
CA ARG A 773 -41.48 -58.54 -25.73
C ARG A 773 -41.10 -59.86 -25.08
N ARG A 774 -40.39 -60.68 -25.84
CA ARG A 774 -39.84 -61.96 -25.41
C ARG A 774 -38.39 -61.78 -25.00
N TRP A 775 -38.05 -62.23 -23.80
CA TRP A 775 -36.71 -62.18 -23.23
C TRP A 775 -36.21 -63.60 -22.93
N LEU A 776 -34.92 -63.84 -23.18
CA LEU A 776 -34.28 -65.14 -22.97
C LEU A 776 -33.25 -65.05 -21.84
N SER A 777 -33.20 -66.08 -20.99
CA SER A 777 -32.12 -66.25 -20.03
C SER A 777 -30.80 -66.56 -20.73
N ALA A 778 -29.69 -66.48 -19.97
CA ALA A 778 -28.44 -67.09 -20.39
C ALA A 778 -28.68 -68.57 -20.77
N PRO A 779 -28.16 -69.04 -21.91
CA PRO A 779 -28.43 -70.40 -22.39
C PRO A 779 -27.66 -71.44 -21.58
N TYR A 780 -28.35 -72.49 -21.15
CA TYR A 780 -27.72 -73.75 -20.81
C TYR A 780 -27.31 -74.46 -22.11
N ARG A 781 -26.10 -75.02 -22.17
CA ARG A 781 -25.58 -75.73 -23.34
C ARG A 781 -25.00 -77.06 -22.89
N ASP A 782 -25.35 -78.13 -23.58
CA ASP A 782 -24.78 -79.46 -23.30
C ASP A 782 -24.59 -80.29 -24.56
N HIS A 783 -23.60 -81.18 -24.50
CA HIS A 783 -23.27 -82.13 -25.56
C HIS A 783 -23.60 -83.55 -25.08
N ILE A 784 -24.67 -84.11 -25.63
CA ILE A 784 -25.21 -85.41 -25.23
C ILE A 784 -24.56 -86.50 -26.10
N PRO A 785 -23.80 -87.45 -25.52
CA PRO A 785 -23.16 -88.51 -26.27
C PRO A 785 -24.19 -89.46 -26.92
N GLY A 786 -23.77 -90.18 -27.96
CA GLY A 786 -24.59 -91.17 -28.65
C GLY A 786 -24.90 -92.42 -27.80
N ALA A 787 -25.83 -93.26 -28.25
CA ALA A 787 -26.17 -94.51 -27.59
C ALA A 787 -25.06 -95.57 -27.75
N ALA A 788 -24.81 -96.35 -26.70
CA ALA A 788 -23.89 -97.49 -26.76
C ALA A 788 -24.39 -98.54 -27.76
N ALA A 789 -23.51 -99.07 -28.59
CA ALA A 789 -23.85 -100.03 -29.63
C ALA A 789 -23.99 -101.47 -29.08
N THR A 790 -24.88 -102.28 -29.68
CA THR A 790 -25.06 -103.70 -29.32
C THR A 790 -24.84 -104.60 -30.54
N CYS A 791 -23.97 -105.61 -30.41
CA CYS A 791 -23.76 -106.68 -31.39
C CYS A 791 -24.44 -107.97 -30.91
N ALA A 792 -25.19 -108.63 -31.79
CA ALA A 792 -25.79 -109.92 -31.52
C ALA A 792 -25.02 -111.03 -32.27
N TYR A 793 -24.87 -112.23 -31.71
CA TYR A 793 -24.19 -113.33 -32.40
C TYR A 793 -24.94 -114.66 -32.38
N SER A 794 -24.77 -115.48 -33.40
CA SER A 794 -25.35 -116.82 -33.49
C SER A 794 -24.30 -117.86 -33.90
N VAL A 795 -24.50 -119.10 -33.48
CA VAL A 795 -23.56 -120.20 -33.71
C VAL A 795 -24.26 -121.30 -34.49
N ARG A 796 -23.60 -121.81 -35.54
CA ARG A 796 -24.11 -122.89 -36.39
C ARG A 796 -23.04 -123.96 -36.61
N HIS A 797 -23.32 -125.19 -36.19
CA HIS A 797 -22.41 -126.31 -36.39
C HIS A 797 -22.64 -127.01 -37.73
N ALA A 798 -21.56 -127.46 -38.38
CA ALA A 798 -21.68 -128.29 -39.59
C ALA A 798 -22.23 -129.69 -39.26
N ILE A 799 -23.10 -130.21 -40.16
CA ILE A 799 -23.84 -131.49 -40.01
C ILE A 799 -22.88 -132.69 -39.99
N LEU A 800 -21.89 -132.71 -40.88
CA LEU A 800 -20.74 -133.61 -40.83
C LEU A 800 -19.45 -132.79 -40.65
N GLY A 801 -18.55 -133.28 -39.79
CA GLY A 801 -17.25 -132.64 -39.52
C GLY A 801 -17.20 -131.77 -38.26
N ASN A 802 -16.07 -131.11 -38.08
CA ASN A 802 -15.72 -130.32 -36.89
C ASN A 802 -15.79 -128.80 -37.11
N LYS A 803 -16.33 -128.33 -38.23
CA LYS A 803 -16.51 -126.89 -38.48
C LYS A 803 -17.69 -126.28 -37.72
N VAL A 804 -17.57 -125.02 -37.32
CA VAL A 804 -18.59 -124.18 -36.71
C VAL A 804 -18.50 -122.77 -37.28
N SER A 805 -19.64 -122.18 -37.64
CA SER A 805 -19.72 -120.79 -38.08
C SER A 805 -20.32 -119.93 -36.97
N VAL A 806 -19.73 -118.79 -36.67
CA VAL A 806 -20.26 -117.78 -35.75
C VAL A 806 -20.54 -116.50 -36.54
N THR A 807 -21.81 -116.09 -36.57
CA THR A 807 -22.26 -114.89 -37.26
C THR A 807 -22.53 -113.79 -36.26
N PHE A 808 -21.85 -112.65 -36.41
CA PHE A 808 -22.04 -111.42 -35.65
C PHE A 808 -22.86 -110.43 -36.47
N ARG A 809 -23.89 -109.83 -35.86
CA ARG A 809 -24.82 -108.92 -36.50
C ARG A 809 -25.02 -107.69 -35.63
N HIS A 810 -24.90 -106.51 -36.21
CA HIS A 810 -25.18 -105.25 -35.55
C HIS A 810 -26.43 -104.61 -36.18
N ASP A 811 -27.52 -104.47 -35.42
CA ASP A 811 -28.78 -103.95 -35.98
C ASP A 811 -28.87 -102.41 -35.99
N SER A 812 -28.43 -101.76 -34.90
CA SER A 812 -28.59 -100.31 -34.72
C SER A 812 -27.70 -99.75 -33.62
N GLY A 813 -27.18 -98.53 -33.78
CA GLY A 813 -26.31 -97.86 -32.82
C GLY A 813 -25.21 -97.06 -33.52
N GLY A 814 -24.17 -96.67 -32.78
CA GLY A 814 -22.89 -96.27 -33.40
C GLY A 814 -22.20 -97.47 -34.04
N GLY A 815 -21.26 -97.22 -34.97
CA GLY A 815 -20.44 -98.29 -35.55
C GLY A 815 -19.71 -99.08 -34.47
N ILE A 816 -19.68 -100.41 -34.62
CA ILE A 816 -19.03 -101.32 -33.68
C ILE A 816 -17.62 -101.58 -34.16
N ARG A 817 -16.62 -101.20 -33.36
CA ARG A 817 -15.24 -101.62 -33.53
C ARG A 817 -14.69 -102.26 -32.25
N GLY A 818 -14.17 -103.47 -32.37
CA GLY A 818 -13.46 -104.14 -31.27
C GLY A 818 -13.39 -105.65 -31.45
N ASP A 819 -12.52 -106.28 -30.66
CA ASP A 819 -12.22 -107.70 -30.78
C ASP A 819 -13.19 -108.56 -29.97
N VAL A 820 -13.53 -109.73 -30.52
CA VAL A 820 -14.38 -110.74 -29.91
C VAL A 820 -13.69 -112.09 -29.94
N GLU A 821 -13.59 -112.75 -28.79
CA GLU A 821 -13.00 -114.08 -28.68
C GLU A 821 -14.08 -115.15 -28.82
N VAL A 822 -13.92 -116.04 -29.81
CA VAL A 822 -14.77 -117.21 -29.98
C VAL A 822 -14.09 -118.40 -29.32
N VAL A 823 -14.77 -119.02 -28.36
CA VAL A 823 -14.22 -120.09 -27.53
C VAL A 823 -15.07 -121.35 -27.62
N VAL A 824 -14.42 -122.51 -27.44
CA VAL A 824 -15.08 -123.81 -27.28
C VAL A 824 -14.75 -124.42 -25.92
N ARG A 825 -15.74 -124.98 -25.25
CA ARG A 825 -15.53 -125.71 -23.97
C ARG A 825 -16.32 -127.01 -23.92
N PRO A 826 -15.70 -128.17 -23.61
CA PRO A 826 -16.42 -129.40 -23.34
C PRO A 826 -17.15 -129.33 -21.99
N GLY A 827 -18.34 -129.93 -21.92
CA GLY A 827 -19.11 -130.06 -20.67
C GLY A 827 -20.60 -129.74 -20.82
N GLN A 828 -21.36 -129.98 -19.75
CA GLN A 828 -22.81 -129.80 -19.76
C GLN A 828 -23.25 -128.33 -19.60
N VAL A 829 -22.42 -127.48 -18.99
CA VAL A 829 -22.73 -126.09 -18.61
C VAL A 829 -22.10 -125.10 -19.58
N MET A 830 -22.91 -124.16 -20.09
CA MET A 830 -22.46 -123.08 -20.96
C MET A 830 -21.44 -122.17 -20.23
N PRO A 831 -20.30 -121.83 -20.84
CA PRO A 831 -19.37 -120.87 -20.26
C PRO A 831 -20.01 -119.47 -20.18
N VAL A 832 -19.71 -118.74 -19.11
CA VAL A 832 -20.10 -117.33 -18.90
C VAL A 832 -18.95 -116.35 -19.14
N GLY A 833 -17.78 -116.86 -19.50
CA GLY A 833 -16.57 -116.12 -19.87
C GLY A 833 -15.56 -117.03 -20.57
N PRO A 834 -14.44 -116.47 -21.09
CA PRO A 834 -13.44 -117.21 -21.86
C PRO A 834 -12.54 -118.13 -21.00
N GLU A 835 -12.51 -117.94 -19.68
CA GLU A 835 -11.62 -118.67 -18.77
C GLU A 835 -11.85 -120.20 -18.80
N GLY A 836 -10.74 -120.96 -18.93
CA GLY A 836 -10.76 -122.43 -18.99
C GLY A 836 -11.38 -123.03 -20.26
N ALA A 837 -11.73 -122.21 -21.26
CA ALA A 837 -12.16 -122.65 -22.58
C ALA A 837 -10.99 -122.62 -23.57
N THR A 838 -11.08 -123.44 -24.63
CA THR A 838 -10.14 -123.40 -25.75
C THR A 838 -10.57 -122.30 -26.72
N VAL A 839 -9.73 -121.29 -26.94
CA VAL A 839 -10.01 -120.25 -27.93
C VAL A 839 -9.94 -120.84 -29.33
N LEU A 840 -11.02 -120.71 -30.10
CA LEU A 840 -11.07 -121.09 -31.51
C LEU A 840 -10.49 -120.01 -32.41
N GLY A 841 -10.62 -118.74 -32.01
CA GLY A 841 -9.99 -117.60 -32.64
C GLY A 841 -10.56 -116.27 -32.13
N THR A 842 -9.87 -115.19 -32.47
CA THR A 842 -10.30 -113.81 -32.18
C THR A 842 -10.76 -113.15 -33.47
N VAL A 843 -11.90 -112.47 -33.42
CA VAL A 843 -12.51 -111.76 -34.55
C VAL A 843 -12.50 -110.27 -34.24
N SER A 844 -11.81 -109.49 -35.05
CA SER A 844 -11.93 -108.04 -35.03
C SER A 844 -13.22 -107.64 -35.75
N LEU A 845 -14.20 -107.16 -35.00
CA LEU A 845 -15.43 -106.63 -35.57
C LEU A 845 -15.23 -105.17 -35.96
N ASP A 846 -15.60 -104.84 -37.19
CA ASP A 846 -15.79 -103.48 -37.69
C ASP A 846 -17.12 -103.46 -38.46
N LEU A 847 -18.22 -103.25 -37.73
CA LEU A 847 -19.58 -103.39 -38.24
C LEU A 847 -20.30 -102.04 -38.21
N SER A 848 -20.75 -101.62 -39.40
CA SER A 848 -21.76 -100.57 -39.51
C SER A 848 -23.15 -101.09 -39.13
N PRO A 849 -24.10 -100.22 -38.71
CA PRO A 849 -25.47 -100.63 -38.45
C PRO A 849 -26.11 -101.35 -39.65
N GLY A 850 -26.75 -102.48 -39.40
CA GLY A 850 -27.32 -103.39 -40.40
C GLY A 850 -26.35 -104.43 -40.98
N ALA A 851 -25.05 -104.34 -40.68
CA ALA A 851 -24.07 -105.30 -41.18
C ALA A 851 -23.99 -106.58 -40.34
N GLU A 852 -23.69 -107.69 -41.00
CA GLU A 852 -23.34 -108.96 -40.37
C GLU A 852 -22.06 -109.53 -40.97
N THR A 853 -21.27 -110.20 -40.14
CA THR A 853 -20.05 -110.92 -40.54
C THR A 853 -20.08 -112.32 -39.96
N SER A 854 -19.80 -113.34 -40.78
CA SER A 854 -19.70 -114.72 -40.34
C SER A 854 -18.27 -115.23 -40.41
N CYS A 855 -17.82 -115.87 -39.34
CA CYS A 855 -16.48 -116.42 -39.22
C CYS A 855 -16.57 -117.93 -38.97
N ASP A 856 -15.83 -118.70 -39.77
CA ASP A 856 -15.77 -120.15 -39.64
C ASP A 856 -14.56 -120.57 -38.82
N PHE A 857 -14.80 -121.47 -37.88
CA PHE A 857 -13.79 -122.05 -36.99
C PHE A 857 -13.83 -123.57 -37.07
N THR A 858 -12.71 -124.18 -36.69
CA THR A 858 -12.57 -125.63 -36.65
C THR A 858 -12.39 -126.09 -35.22
N ILE A 859 -13.29 -126.95 -34.74
CA ILE A 859 -13.24 -127.51 -33.40
C ILE A 859 -12.17 -128.61 -33.34
N PRO A 860 -11.21 -128.57 -32.39
CA PRO A 860 -10.21 -129.62 -32.25
C PRO A 860 -10.82 -131.01 -32.02
N HIS A 861 -10.37 -132.02 -32.78
CA HIS A 861 -10.95 -133.37 -32.76
C HIS A 861 -10.81 -134.12 -31.42
N HIS A 862 -9.88 -133.71 -30.56
CA HIS A 862 -9.63 -134.36 -29.26
C HIS A 862 -10.65 -133.98 -28.18
N LEU A 863 -11.48 -132.96 -28.41
CA LEU A 863 -12.46 -132.52 -27.42
C LEU A 863 -13.70 -133.42 -27.43
N ARG A 864 -14.07 -133.97 -26.27
CA ARG A 864 -15.23 -134.85 -26.11
C ARG A 864 -16.52 -134.05 -26.02
N LYS A 865 -17.56 -134.56 -26.67
CA LYS A 865 -18.93 -134.02 -26.59
C LYS A 865 -19.58 -134.29 -25.22
N PRO A 866 -20.51 -133.43 -24.77
CA PRO A 866 -21.04 -132.24 -25.45
C PRO A 866 -20.09 -131.02 -25.38
N LEU A 867 -20.17 -130.14 -26.39
CA LEU A 867 -19.33 -128.94 -26.53
C LEU A 867 -20.17 -127.67 -26.58
N TRP A 868 -19.68 -126.58 -25.98
CA TRP A 868 -20.27 -125.25 -26.10
C TRP A 868 -19.35 -124.32 -26.89
N VAL A 869 -19.89 -123.60 -27.87
CA VAL A 869 -19.20 -122.52 -28.59
C VAL A 869 -19.86 -121.19 -28.25
N CYS A 870 -19.09 -120.25 -27.71
CA CYS A 870 -19.55 -118.94 -27.24
C CYS A 870 -18.61 -117.84 -27.71
N ALA A 871 -19.11 -116.61 -27.77
CA ALA A 871 -18.33 -115.43 -28.09
C ALA A 871 -18.35 -114.43 -26.91
N PHE A 872 -17.19 -113.88 -26.56
CA PHE A 872 -17.00 -112.92 -25.47
C PHE A 872 -16.22 -111.69 -25.95
N LEU A 873 -16.53 -110.52 -25.39
CA LEU A 873 -15.84 -109.27 -25.73
C LEU A 873 -14.39 -109.31 -25.25
N GLY A 874 -13.47 -108.87 -26.10
CA GLY A 874 -12.10 -108.59 -25.73
C GLY A 874 -11.97 -107.32 -24.87
N PRO A 875 -10.83 -107.13 -24.18
CA PRO A 875 -10.58 -105.94 -23.38
C PRO A 875 -10.70 -104.65 -24.20
N GLY A 876 -11.45 -103.66 -23.72
CA GLY A 876 -11.54 -102.33 -24.35
C GLY A 876 -12.60 -102.17 -25.45
N ALA A 877 -13.44 -103.17 -25.70
CA ALA A 877 -14.54 -103.07 -26.65
C ALA A 877 -15.70 -102.18 -26.11
N GLY A 878 -16.02 -101.09 -26.82
CA GLY A 878 -17.04 -100.09 -26.44
C GLY A 878 -18.49 -100.44 -26.82
N PHE A 879 -18.81 -101.72 -26.95
CA PHE A 879 -20.14 -102.22 -27.34
C PHE A 879 -20.54 -103.43 -26.50
N THR A 880 -21.83 -103.75 -26.46
CA THR A 880 -22.33 -104.94 -25.75
C THR A 880 -22.52 -106.10 -26.71
N LEU A 881 -22.11 -107.31 -26.32
CA LEU A 881 -22.27 -108.53 -27.11
C LEU A 881 -23.36 -109.42 -26.49
N ARG A 882 -24.33 -109.87 -27.30
CA ARG A 882 -25.40 -110.77 -26.85
C ARG A 882 -25.59 -111.97 -27.79
N PRO A 883 -25.84 -113.20 -27.29
CA PRO A 883 -26.25 -114.30 -28.16
C PRO A 883 -27.68 -114.09 -28.67
N LEU A 884 -27.93 -114.38 -29.95
CA LEU A 884 -29.26 -114.40 -30.59
C LEU A 884 -30.09 -115.58 -30.05
N THR A 885 -29.47 -116.75 -29.92
CA THR A 885 -30.09 -117.95 -29.36
C THR A 885 -29.01 -118.83 -28.70
N THR A 886 -29.36 -119.55 -27.63
CA THR A 886 -28.44 -120.51 -26.99
C THR A 886 -28.50 -121.93 -27.57
N LYS A 887 -29.55 -122.25 -28.36
CA LYS A 887 -29.75 -123.60 -28.92
C LYS A 887 -28.66 -124.03 -29.89
N GLY A 888 -28.17 -123.09 -30.72
CA GLY A 888 -27.12 -123.36 -31.70
C GLY A 888 -25.70 -123.42 -31.12
N MET A 889 -25.54 -123.07 -29.84
CA MET A 889 -24.24 -122.97 -29.18
C MET A 889 -23.74 -124.29 -28.59
N LYS A 890 -24.60 -125.32 -28.47
CA LYS A 890 -24.25 -126.65 -27.92
C LYS A 890 -24.19 -127.71 -29.04
N LYS A 891 -23.12 -128.51 -29.12
CA LYS A 891 -22.92 -129.62 -30.08
C LYS A 891 -22.73 -130.98 -29.42
#